data_AF-A0A1W9X0I6-F1
#
_entry.id   AF-A0A1W9X0I6-F1
#
_cell.length_a   1.000
_cell.length_b   1.000
_cell.length_c   1.000
_cell.angle_alpha   90.00
_cell.angle_beta   90.00
_cell.angle_gamma   90.00
#
_symmetry.space_group_name_H-M   'P 1'
#
loop_
_entity.id
_entity.type
_entity.pdbx_description
1 polymer ?
#
loop_
_entity_poly.entity_id
_entity_poly.type
_entity_poly.pdbx_seq_one_letter_code
_entity_poly.pdbx_strand_id
1 'polypeptide(L)'
;MLSVQIKPGCYILGSQRANQQVNFGGLVINPAEQSSDKTGQWSLKFCTFGDADIDSQMRQIFVSIACRLGLMPVHFVERFEKALLSPEPICLVADTSSLFNGSFEQAVRLRTGKPTHLAVPDQVYMEIQRQRERSGRNKASSKPVKSHKNEMLDWLRERRFQRLQVATARALRRLKQAGMIIYFIRPPQPMVRYFGSERGSSTAEELTSSNEDGSNYHRDRLILEAARNQRVIFSHIPVWLVTGDAKLAIQADLEEFQVGYSWLPQIPEVRVIGSPYIEPRSLIPYHLPVEEFIEDWLWNWENITLQLSGKAEQQIWTLPSGERERARLELNDLEPQSYEKKVHSCERCTVQQVLNGKKPTINLTTTPITEASVPQRAPPPHNLIEGLHKIAGATTVEESAKITPDIRAYLQALGWVEKKGSTLKMTLRGNELMEAWKQLKVETVIEWYEWLRNASQDILYLQPQRKLKDVLTLSNWTVDDKLAEQLGFSLKMIKSQLLLANAFGILVRLNGKSWKTEWKPLPEAATLILNTAINFRHQANSISRAVRVDRVFTTLLKSTPLSLPNFRAGVFELFKQGKIEVGGTVPDTIIRSEGLSGVKMKALIPGKDGVEHPIIDLGAGDFLIPGKSCQVIIPLEDTT
;
A
#
# COMPACT_ATOMS: atom_id res chain seq x y z
N MET A 1 -3.65 -14.55 -13.96
CA MET A 1 -5.10 -14.78 -13.97
C MET A 1 -5.38 -16.05 -13.17
N LEU A 2 -6.44 -16.07 -12.35
CA LEU A 2 -6.95 -17.31 -11.78
C LEU A 2 -7.43 -18.18 -12.95
N SER A 3 -6.81 -19.34 -13.20
CA SER A 3 -7.26 -20.24 -14.25
C SER A 3 -8.52 -20.97 -13.79
N VAL A 4 -9.66 -20.29 -13.88
CA VAL A 4 -10.97 -20.91 -13.68
C VAL A 4 -11.24 -21.75 -14.92
N GLN A 5 -11.41 -23.06 -14.80
CA GLN A 5 -11.86 -23.91 -15.90
C GLN A 5 -13.31 -24.31 -15.62
N ILE A 6 -14.24 -23.87 -16.48
CA ILE A 6 -15.67 -24.17 -16.32
C ILE A 6 -16.10 -25.13 -17.44
N LYS A 7 -16.74 -26.23 -17.05
CA LYS A 7 -17.25 -27.20 -18.03
C LYS A 7 -18.51 -26.67 -18.71
N PRO A 8 -18.84 -27.13 -19.93
CA PRO A 8 -20.13 -26.86 -20.53
C PRO A 8 -21.29 -27.40 -19.67
N GLY A 9 -22.42 -26.70 -19.66
CA GLY A 9 -23.59 -27.08 -18.88
C GLY A 9 -24.50 -25.91 -18.51
N CYS A 10 -25.60 -26.22 -17.83
CA CYS A 10 -26.54 -25.25 -17.27
C CYS A 10 -26.26 -25.08 -15.78
N TYR A 11 -25.97 -23.85 -15.35
CA TYR A 11 -25.57 -23.49 -14.00
C TYR A 11 -26.53 -22.47 -13.38
N ILE A 12 -26.67 -22.53 -12.07
CA ILE A 12 -27.22 -21.45 -11.26
C ILE A 12 -26.04 -20.62 -10.77
N LEU A 13 -25.98 -19.36 -11.21
CA LEU A 13 -24.99 -18.38 -10.76
C LEU A 13 -25.50 -17.66 -9.53
N GLY A 14 -24.68 -17.58 -8.48
CA GLY A 14 -25.03 -16.92 -7.23
C GLY A 14 -23.83 -16.43 -6.42
N SER A 15 -24.11 -16.07 -5.17
CA SER A 15 -23.13 -15.67 -4.15
C SER A 15 -23.62 -16.14 -2.77
N GLN A 16 -22.70 -16.25 -1.81
CA GLN A 16 -22.99 -16.63 -0.43
C GLN A 16 -22.48 -15.59 0.57
N ARG A 17 -23.32 -15.18 1.53
CA ARG A 17 -22.96 -14.32 2.68
C ARG A 17 -23.62 -14.85 3.94
N ALA A 18 -22.84 -15.10 5.00
CA ALA A 18 -23.34 -15.49 6.33
C ALA A 18 -24.45 -16.58 6.30
N ASN A 19 -24.22 -17.66 5.54
CA ASN A 19 -25.14 -18.78 5.33
C ASN A 19 -26.40 -18.53 4.48
N GLN A 20 -26.57 -17.33 3.90
CA GLN A 20 -27.61 -17.06 2.89
C GLN A 20 -27.04 -17.19 1.47
N GLN A 21 -27.71 -17.96 0.62
CA GLN A 21 -27.40 -18.07 -0.81
C GLN A 21 -28.29 -17.12 -1.61
N VAL A 22 -27.67 -16.29 -2.45
CA VAL A 22 -28.36 -15.37 -3.35
C VAL A 22 -28.12 -15.83 -4.78
N ASN A 23 -29.20 -16.18 -5.49
CA ASN A 23 -29.15 -16.63 -6.87
C ASN A 23 -29.36 -15.44 -7.81
N PHE A 24 -28.40 -15.19 -8.70
CA PHE A 24 -28.44 -14.08 -9.65
C PHE A 24 -29.12 -14.47 -10.97
N GLY A 25 -28.99 -15.71 -11.41
CA GLY A 25 -29.50 -16.13 -12.72
C GLY A 25 -29.08 -17.53 -13.15
N GLY A 26 -29.61 -17.97 -14.28
CA GLY A 26 -29.21 -19.19 -14.97
C GLY A 26 -28.15 -18.90 -16.02
N LEU A 27 -26.96 -19.48 -15.86
CA LEU A 27 -25.84 -19.39 -16.79
C LEU A 27 -25.79 -20.68 -17.64
N VAL A 28 -25.91 -20.56 -18.95
CA VAL A 28 -25.76 -21.66 -19.89
C VAL A 28 -24.42 -21.52 -20.60
N ILE A 29 -23.60 -22.56 -20.58
CA ILE A 29 -22.31 -22.61 -21.25
C ILE A 29 -22.38 -23.73 -22.28
N ASN A 30 -22.25 -23.37 -23.56
CA ASN A 30 -22.34 -24.31 -24.66
C ASN A 30 -21.01 -25.05 -24.85
N PRO A 31 -21.04 -26.33 -25.27
CA PRO A 31 -19.83 -27.07 -25.58
C PRO A 31 -19.10 -26.42 -26.76
N ALA A 32 -17.77 -26.36 -26.65
CA ALA A 32 -16.90 -26.02 -27.76
C ALA A 32 -16.90 -27.17 -28.77
N GLU A 33 -17.69 -27.06 -29.85
CA GLU A 33 -17.58 -27.99 -30.97
C GLU A 33 -16.23 -27.75 -31.68
N GLN A 34 -15.45 -28.82 -31.86
CA GLN A 34 -14.06 -28.81 -32.37
C GLN A 34 -13.87 -28.22 -33.79
N SER A 35 -14.93 -27.71 -34.42
CA SER A 35 -14.91 -27.17 -35.78
C SER A 35 -15.77 -25.92 -35.97
N SER A 36 -16.23 -25.25 -34.91
CA SER A 36 -17.04 -24.03 -35.04
C SER A 36 -16.49 -22.85 -34.25
N ASP A 37 -16.73 -21.63 -34.75
CA ASP A 37 -16.49 -20.33 -34.09
C ASP A 37 -17.23 -20.15 -32.74
N LYS A 38 -17.78 -21.23 -32.18
CA LYS A 38 -18.62 -21.26 -30.97
C LYS A 38 -17.85 -21.60 -29.70
N THR A 39 -16.51 -21.72 -29.75
CA THR A 39 -15.69 -21.82 -28.53
C THR A 39 -15.99 -20.65 -27.58
N GLY A 40 -16.45 -20.96 -26.37
CA GLY A 40 -16.74 -19.94 -25.35
C GLY A 40 -18.11 -19.28 -25.46
N GLN A 41 -19.08 -19.88 -26.16
CA GLN A 41 -20.46 -19.38 -26.14
C GLN A 41 -21.14 -19.62 -24.80
N TRP A 42 -21.68 -18.55 -24.22
CA TRP A 42 -22.44 -18.62 -22.99
C TRP A 42 -23.54 -17.57 -22.98
N SER A 43 -24.59 -17.82 -22.21
CA SER A 43 -25.66 -16.85 -21.96
C SER A 43 -26.08 -16.89 -20.51
N LEU A 44 -26.25 -15.72 -19.90
CA LEU A 44 -26.80 -15.58 -18.55
C LEU A 44 -28.18 -14.92 -18.63
N LYS A 45 -29.18 -15.58 -18.06
CA LYS A 45 -30.52 -15.03 -17.82
C LYS A 45 -30.68 -14.69 -16.34
N PHE A 46 -30.95 -13.43 -16.01
CA PHE A 46 -31.11 -12.99 -14.62
C PHE A 46 -32.45 -13.36 -14.03
N CYS A 47 -32.46 -13.65 -12.73
CA CYS A 47 -33.67 -13.85 -11.94
C CYS A 47 -34.33 -12.51 -11.56
N THR A 48 -35.62 -12.56 -11.23
CA THR A 48 -36.36 -11.49 -10.56
C THR A 48 -36.36 -11.74 -9.06
N PHE A 49 -36.12 -10.70 -8.26
CA PHE A 49 -36.10 -10.80 -6.80
C PHE A 49 -37.46 -10.48 -6.15
N GLY A 50 -38.46 -10.09 -6.93
CA GLY A 50 -39.81 -9.79 -6.45
C GLY A 50 -39.96 -8.44 -5.73
N ASP A 51 -38.84 -7.76 -5.48
CA ASP A 51 -38.76 -6.41 -4.93
C ASP A 51 -38.23 -5.46 -6.02
N ALA A 52 -38.99 -4.40 -6.30
CA ALA A 52 -38.71 -3.47 -7.40
C ALA A 52 -37.39 -2.70 -7.20
N ASP A 53 -37.03 -2.36 -5.96
CA ASP A 53 -35.81 -1.63 -5.66
C ASP A 53 -34.58 -2.55 -5.77
N ILE A 54 -34.70 -3.79 -5.30
CA ILE A 54 -33.64 -4.80 -5.48
C ILE A 54 -33.44 -5.10 -6.96
N ASP A 55 -34.52 -5.34 -7.70
CA ASP A 55 -34.46 -5.61 -9.12
C ASP A 55 -33.82 -4.44 -9.88
N SER A 56 -34.16 -3.19 -9.52
CA SER A 56 -33.56 -1.99 -10.09
C SER A 56 -32.05 -1.91 -9.83
N GLN A 57 -31.61 -2.10 -8.58
CA GLN A 57 -30.19 -2.09 -8.21
C GLN A 57 -29.41 -3.21 -8.91
N MET A 58 -29.96 -4.42 -8.97
CA MET A 58 -29.36 -5.57 -9.63
C MET A 58 -29.23 -5.35 -11.14
N ARG A 59 -30.24 -4.76 -11.78
CA ARG A 59 -30.16 -4.37 -13.20
C ARG A 59 -29.05 -3.34 -13.46
N GLN A 60 -28.88 -2.34 -12.60
CA GLN A 60 -27.80 -1.36 -12.75
C GLN A 60 -26.41 -2.00 -12.64
N ILE A 61 -26.22 -2.94 -11.70
CA ILE A 61 -24.96 -3.69 -11.54
C ILE A 61 -24.68 -4.51 -12.78
N PHE A 62 -25.70 -5.19 -13.30
CA PHE A 62 -25.62 -5.98 -14.51
C PHE A 62 -25.20 -5.14 -15.72
N VAL A 63 -25.87 -4.02 -15.97
CA VAL A 63 -25.54 -3.09 -17.06
C VAL A 63 -24.08 -2.61 -16.94
N SER A 64 -23.66 -2.23 -15.73
CA SER A 64 -22.29 -1.79 -15.46
C SER A 64 -21.25 -2.88 -15.75
N ILE A 65 -21.51 -4.14 -15.38
CA ILE A 65 -20.64 -5.29 -15.70
C ILE A 65 -20.59 -5.52 -17.22
N ALA A 66 -21.75 -5.56 -17.89
CA ALA A 66 -21.83 -5.78 -19.32
C ALA A 66 -21.09 -4.69 -20.12
N CYS A 67 -21.24 -3.42 -19.72
CA CYS A 67 -20.51 -2.31 -20.31
C CYS A 67 -19.00 -2.43 -20.12
N ARG A 68 -18.50 -2.70 -18.91
CA ARG A 68 -17.04 -2.91 -18.70
C ARG A 68 -16.49 -4.02 -19.58
N LEU A 69 -17.21 -5.12 -19.67
CA LEU A 69 -16.80 -6.28 -20.48
C LEU A 69 -16.96 -6.05 -22.00
N GLY A 70 -17.57 -4.96 -22.44
CA GLY A 70 -17.80 -4.68 -23.86
C GLY A 70 -18.94 -5.51 -24.48
N LEU A 71 -19.72 -6.20 -23.64
CA LEU A 71 -20.90 -6.96 -24.05
C LEU A 71 -22.11 -6.06 -24.31
N MET A 72 -22.00 -4.76 -24.05
CA MET A 72 -23.01 -3.77 -24.37
C MET A 72 -22.35 -2.41 -24.60
N PRO A 73 -22.65 -1.69 -25.68
CA PRO A 73 -22.02 -0.43 -26.01
C PRO A 73 -22.51 0.67 -25.07
N VAL A 74 -21.56 1.51 -24.66
CA VAL A 74 -21.80 2.81 -24.06
C VAL A 74 -21.98 3.81 -25.19
N HIS A 75 -23.02 4.61 -25.13
CA HIS A 75 -23.30 5.64 -26.11
C HIS A 75 -22.51 6.91 -25.79
N PHE A 76 -21.80 7.46 -26.78
CA PHE A 76 -21.04 8.69 -26.63
C PHE A 76 -21.70 9.81 -27.42
N VAL A 77 -21.44 11.06 -27.05
CA VAL A 77 -21.82 12.21 -27.87
C VAL A 77 -21.17 12.14 -29.26
N GLU A 78 -21.92 12.49 -30.30
CA GLU A 78 -21.48 12.35 -31.70
C GLU A 78 -20.14 13.03 -31.98
N ARG A 79 -19.92 14.23 -31.42
CA ARG A 79 -18.64 14.97 -31.55
C ARG A 79 -17.44 14.17 -31.03
N PHE A 80 -17.64 13.42 -29.95
CA PHE A 80 -16.60 12.59 -29.35
C PHE A 80 -16.42 11.29 -30.12
N GLU A 81 -17.50 10.66 -30.60
CA GLU A 81 -17.40 9.48 -31.47
C GLU A 81 -16.60 9.79 -32.75
N LYS A 82 -16.87 10.92 -33.39
CA LYS A 82 -16.10 11.39 -34.55
C LYS A 82 -14.62 11.56 -34.20
N ALA A 83 -14.31 12.17 -33.04
CA ALA A 83 -12.93 12.32 -32.58
C ALA A 83 -12.24 10.98 -32.31
N LEU A 84 -12.92 10.04 -31.65
CA LEU A 84 -12.40 8.69 -31.39
C LEU A 84 -12.10 7.94 -32.69
N LEU A 85 -12.94 8.10 -33.70
CA LEU A 85 -12.78 7.46 -35.00
C LEU A 85 -11.79 8.16 -35.92
N SER A 86 -11.46 9.43 -35.66
CA SER A 86 -10.47 10.18 -36.44
C SER A 86 -9.04 9.60 -36.29
N PRO A 87 -8.19 9.72 -37.33
CA PRO A 87 -6.80 9.26 -37.28
C PRO A 87 -5.88 10.19 -36.45
N GLU A 88 -6.30 11.42 -36.17
CA GLU A 88 -5.52 12.41 -35.44
C GLU A 88 -5.27 11.97 -34.00
N PRO A 89 -4.10 12.25 -33.40
CA PRO A 89 -3.81 11.90 -32.02
C PRO A 89 -4.75 12.63 -31.05
N ILE A 90 -5.19 11.95 -30.00
CA ILE A 90 -5.99 12.56 -28.93
C ILE A 90 -5.45 12.13 -27.56
N CYS A 91 -5.78 12.91 -26.54
CA CYS A 91 -5.59 12.55 -25.15
C CYS A 91 -6.95 12.31 -24.48
N LEU A 92 -7.15 11.12 -23.92
CA LEU A 92 -8.34 10.76 -23.16
C LEU A 92 -8.02 10.84 -21.66
N VAL A 93 -8.76 11.69 -20.94
CA VAL A 93 -8.67 11.83 -19.49
C VAL A 93 -9.89 11.17 -18.84
N ALA A 94 -9.69 10.11 -18.07
CA ALA A 94 -10.78 9.37 -17.44
C ALA A 94 -11.17 9.95 -16.07
N ASP A 95 -12.45 10.23 -15.83
CA ASP A 95 -12.93 10.48 -14.47
C ASP A 95 -13.23 9.18 -13.68
N THR A 96 -13.56 9.32 -12.40
CA THR A 96 -13.92 8.16 -11.56
C THR A 96 -15.17 7.41 -12.03
N SER A 97 -16.13 8.11 -12.66
CA SER A 97 -17.39 7.54 -13.11
C SER A 97 -17.21 6.69 -14.38
N SER A 98 -16.45 7.19 -15.34
CA SER A 98 -16.14 6.54 -16.61
C SER A 98 -15.26 5.30 -16.44
N LEU A 99 -14.37 5.27 -15.45
CA LEU A 99 -13.61 4.08 -15.08
C LEU A 99 -14.50 3.03 -14.41
N PHE A 100 -15.41 3.45 -13.52
CA PHE A 100 -16.33 2.54 -12.85
C PHE A 100 -17.31 1.85 -13.82
N ASN A 101 -17.89 2.61 -14.73
CA ASN A 101 -18.91 2.14 -15.67
C ASN A 101 -18.33 1.52 -16.95
N GLY A 102 -17.02 1.62 -17.18
CA GLY A 102 -16.35 1.07 -18.36
C GLY A 102 -16.38 1.96 -19.60
N SER A 103 -16.96 3.18 -19.51
CA SER A 103 -16.99 4.13 -20.63
C SER A 103 -15.58 4.47 -21.14
N PHE A 104 -14.60 4.60 -20.24
CA PHE A 104 -13.23 4.88 -20.66
C PHE A 104 -12.62 3.72 -21.45
N GLU A 105 -12.79 2.47 -20.99
CA GLU A 105 -12.30 1.28 -21.70
C GLU A 105 -12.93 1.14 -23.08
N GLN A 106 -14.23 1.42 -23.18
CA GLN A 106 -14.92 1.38 -24.47
C GLN A 106 -14.46 2.48 -25.42
N ALA A 107 -14.18 3.69 -24.93
CA ALA A 107 -13.60 4.74 -25.76
C ALA A 107 -12.22 4.31 -26.32
N VAL A 108 -11.39 3.66 -25.50
CA VAL A 108 -10.11 3.08 -25.93
C VAL A 108 -10.32 1.97 -26.97
N ARG A 109 -11.30 1.07 -26.75
CA ARG A 109 -11.64 0.01 -27.69
C ARG A 109 -12.06 0.56 -29.05
N LEU A 110 -12.99 1.52 -29.09
CA LEU A 110 -13.45 2.17 -30.33
C LEU A 110 -12.35 2.87 -31.11
N ARG A 111 -11.32 3.34 -30.40
CA ARG A 111 -10.17 4.01 -31.02
C ARG A 111 -9.19 3.04 -31.69
N THR A 112 -9.21 1.77 -31.29
CA THR A 112 -8.53 0.61 -31.89
C THR A 112 -7.18 0.92 -32.57
N GLY A 113 -6.09 0.92 -31.80
CA GLY A 113 -4.73 1.02 -32.35
C GLY A 113 -4.31 2.39 -32.90
N LYS A 114 -5.21 3.39 -32.89
CA LYS A 114 -4.86 4.77 -33.26
C LYS A 114 -4.05 5.46 -32.16
N PRO A 115 -3.20 6.46 -32.50
CA PRO A 115 -2.37 7.16 -31.52
C PRO A 115 -3.21 7.80 -30.40
N THR A 116 -3.04 7.34 -29.16
CA THR A 116 -3.88 7.78 -28.04
C THR A 116 -3.07 7.91 -26.77
N HIS A 117 -3.13 9.10 -26.15
CA HIS A 117 -2.62 9.29 -24.80
C HIS A 117 -3.73 9.00 -23.79
N LEU A 118 -3.49 8.06 -22.87
CA LEU A 118 -4.46 7.72 -21.82
C LEU A 118 -3.99 8.30 -20.50
N ALA A 119 -4.83 9.13 -19.89
CA ALA A 119 -4.54 9.81 -18.64
C ALA A 119 -5.67 9.60 -17.62
N VAL A 120 -5.30 9.50 -16.35
CA VAL A 120 -6.23 9.37 -15.23
C VAL A 120 -5.81 10.36 -14.14
N PRO A 121 -6.71 11.22 -13.65
CA PRO A 121 -6.42 12.06 -12.50
C PRO A 121 -6.06 11.21 -11.28
N ASP A 122 -5.09 11.68 -10.49
CA ASP A 122 -4.62 10.96 -9.32
C ASP A 122 -5.76 10.60 -8.35
N GLN A 123 -6.07 9.31 -8.29
CA GLN A 123 -7.20 8.75 -7.56
C GLN A 123 -7.01 8.81 -6.05
N VAL A 124 -5.75 8.84 -5.57
CA VAL A 124 -5.43 8.89 -4.14
C VAL A 124 -5.91 10.20 -3.56
N TYR A 125 -5.59 11.32 -4.21
CA TYR A 125 -6.03 12.64 -3.78
C TYR A 125 -7.54 12.82 -3.88
N MET A 126 -8.16 12.29 -4.95
CA MET A 126 -9.61 12.34 -5.12
C MET A 126 -10.36 11.51 -4.08
N GLU A 127 -9.83 10.35 -3.70
CA GLU A 127 -10.42 9.49 -2.67
C GLU A 127 -10.19 10.06 -1.27
N ILE A 128 -9.03 10.66 -0.98
CA ILE A 128 -8.79 11.42 0.26
C ILE A 128 -9.80 12.56 0.39
N GLN A 129 -10.03 13.31 -0.70
CA GLN A 129 -11.00 14.40 -0.69
C GLN A 129 -12.42 13.90 -0.51
N ARG A 130 -12.80 12.82 -1.21
CA ARG A 130 -14.10 12.17 -1.08
C ARG A 130 -14.37 11.64 0.33
N GLN A 131 -13.36 11.06 0.98
CA GLN A 131 -13.46 10.62 2.37
C GLN A 131 -13.68 11.79 3.32
N ARG A 132 -13.02 12.93 3.05
CA ARG A 132 -13.20 14.16 3.83
C ARG A 132 -14.58 14.76 3.67
N GLU A 133 -15.09 14.87 2.45
CA GLU A 133 -16.47 15.32 2.16
C GLU A 133 -17.51 14.45 2.89
N ARG A 134 -17.31 13.12 2.91
CA ARG A 134 -18.16 12.18 3.65
C ARG A 134 -18.05 12.34 5.17
N SER A 135 -16.85 12.48 5.70
CA SER A 135 -16.62 12.68 7.14
C SER A 135 -17.10 14.05 7.65
N GLY A 136 -17.29 15.03 6.75
CA GLY A 136 -17.98 16.29 7.02
C GLY A 136 -19.50 16.14 7.12
N ARG A 137 -20.11 15.37 6.21
CA ARG A 137 -21.56 15.12 6.21
C ARG A 137 -22.05 14.28 7.41
N ASN A 138 -21.21 13.37 7.90
CA ASN A 138 -21.55 12.47 9.01
C ASN A 138 -21.55 13.13 10.40
N LYS A 139 -21.24 14.43 10.52
CA LYS A 139 -21.41 15.17 11.78
C LYS A 139 -22.80 15.81 11.94
N ALA A 140 -23.62 15.89 10.89
CA ALA A 140 -24.86 16.66 10.94
C ALA A 140 -26.14 15.98 10.40
N SER A 141 -26.11 14.76 9.86
CA SER A 141 -27.38 14.09 9.50
C SER A 141 -27.37 12.57 9.64
N SER A 142 -28.33 12.11 10.45
CA SER A 142 -28.84 10.74 10.57
C SER A 142 -27.83 9.64 10.96
N LYS A 143 -27.99 9.14 12.20
CA LYS A 143 -27.86 7.69 12.45
C LYS A 143 -28.59 6.99 11.30
N PRO A 144 -28.06 5.89 10.70
CA PRO A 144 -28.83 5.15 9.73
C PRO A 144 -30.12 4.76 10.47
N VAL A 145 -31.25 5.32 10.02
CA VAL A 145 -32.55 4.85 10.46
C VAL A 145 -32.50 3.37 10.14
N LYS A 146 -32.54 2.53 11.18
CA LYS A 146 -32.77 1.10 11.03
C LYS A 146 -34.20 0.96 10.49
N SER A 147 -34.38 1.27 9.21
CA SER A 147 -35.59 0.91 8.50
C SER A 147 -35.47 -0.58 8.25
N HIS A 148 -36.05 -1.36 9.15
CA HIS A 148 -36.33 -2.77 8.93
C HIS A 148 -36.93 -2.94 7.53
N LYS A 149 -36.32 -3.78 6.69
CA LYS A 149 -36.95 -5.05 6.25
C LYS A 149 -36.20 -5.84 5.18
N ASN A 150 -35.13 -5.32 4.55
CA ASN A 150 -34.51 -6.05 3.43
C ASN A 150 -32.98 -6.12 3.51
N GLU A 151 -32.47 -7.18 4.13
CA GLU A 151 -31.03 -7.47 4.28
C GLU A 151 -30.28 -7.49 2.93
N MET A 152 -30.95 -7.92 1.86
CA MET A 152 -30.38 -7.92 0.52
C MET A 152 -30.18 -6.49 -0.01
N LEU A 153 -31.12 -5.58 0.27
CA LEU A 153 -31.03 -4.20 -0.18
C LEU A 153 -29.94 -3.43 0.59
N ASP A 154 -29.79 -3.71 1.89
CA ASP A 154 -28.67 -3.19 2.70
C ASP A 154 -27.33 -3.75 2.22
N TRP A 155 -27.26 -5.03 1.87
CA TRP A 155 -26.06 -5.62 1.28
C TRP A 155 -25.69 -4.99 -0.07
N LEU A 156 -26.67 -4.71 -0.93
CA LEU A 156 -26.45 -4.02 -2.20
C LEU A 156 -25.92 -2.59 -1.99
N ARG A 157 -26.46 -1.87 -1.01
CA ARG A 157 -26.00 -0.53 -0.64
C ARG A 157 -24.56 -0.54 -0.10
N GLU A 158 -24.25 -1.47 0.80
CA GLU A 158 -22.90 -1.65 1.36
C GLU A 158 -21.87 -1.96 0.25
N ARG A 159 -22.24 -2.85 -0.68
CA ARG A 159 -21.39 -3.23 -1.81
C ARG A 159 -21.18 -2.11 -2.83
N ARG A 160 -22.17 -1.24 -3.06
CA ARG A 160 -22.06 -0.12 -4.03
C ARG A 160 -20.81 0.74 -3.80
N PHE A 161 -20.46 0.99 -2.54
CA PHE A 161 -19.29 1.80 -2.19
C PHE A 161 -17.95 1.09 -2.43
N GLN A 162 -17.87 -0.19 -2.09
CA GLN A 162 -16.66 -1.00 -2.28
C GLN A 162 -16.40 -1.29 -3.78
N ARG A 163 -17.49 -1.47 -4.55
CA ARG A 163 -17.42 -1.75 -5.99
C ARG A 163 -16.71 -0.66 -6.79
N LEU A 164 -16.88 0.62 -6.42
CA LEU A 164 -16.36 1.72 -7.23
C LEU A 164 -14.82 1.74 -7.29
N GLN A 165 -14.15 1.51 -6.16
CA GLN A 165 -12.70 1.46 -6.09
C GLN A 165 -12.15 0.20 -6.77
N VAL A 166 -12.82 -0.93 -6.55
CA VAL A 166 -12.37 -2.24 -7.05
C VAL A 166 -12.54 -2.35 -8.57
N ALA A 167 -13.67 -1.89 -9.12
CA ALA A 167 -13.90 -1.89 -10.56
C ALA A 167 -12.90 -0.97 -11.29
N THR A 168 -12.61 0.19 -10.71
CA THR A 168 -11.61 1.14 -11.24
C THR A 168 -10.22 0.52 -11.29
N ALA A 169 -9.81 -0.17 -10.22
CA ALA A 169 -8.52 -0.89 -10.15
C ALA A 169 -8.40 -1.94 -11.25
N ARG A 170 -9.46 -2.73 -11.39
CA ARG A 170 -9.50 -3.80 -12.37
C ARG A 170 -9.46 -3.27 -13.80
N ALA A 171 -10.19 -2.19 -14.07
CA ALA A 171 -10.24 -1.59 -15.40
C ALA A 171 -8.85 -1.11 -15.85
N LEU A 172 -8.16 -0.37 -14.99
CA LEU A 172 -6.79 0.08 -15.26
C LEU A 172 -5.82 -1.09 -15.40
N ARG A 173 -6.00 -2.16 -14.63
CA ARG A 173 -5.21 -3.39 -14.78
C ARG A 173 -5.43 -4.06 -16.13
N ARG A 174 -6.67 -4.17 -16.62
CA ARG A 174 -6.99 -4.77 -17.92
C ARG A 174 -6.39 -3.97 -19.08
N LEU A 175 -6.56 -2.65 -19.06
CA LEU A 175 -5.99 -1.77 -20.08
C LEU A 175 -4.46 -1.90 -20.15
N LYS A 176 -3.77 -1.98 -19.01
CA LYS A 176 -2.33 -2.23 -18.96
C LYS A 176 -1.93 -3.62 -19.46
N GLN A 177 -2.69 -4.64 -19.10
CA GLN A 177 -2.48 -6.02 -19.60
C GLN A 177 -2.62 -6.10 -21.13
N ALA A 178 -3.49 -5.26 -21.70
CA ALA A 178 -3.62 -5.08 -23.15
C ALA A 178 -2.48 -4.24 -23.77
N GLY A 179 -1.44 -3.90 -23.01
CA GLY A 179 -0.27 -3.16 -23.48
C GLY A 179 -0.42 -1.63 -23.50
N MET A 180 -1.52 -1.10 -22.96
CA MET A 180 -1.78 0.34 -22.98
C MET A 180 -0.94 1.07 -21.92
N ILE A 181 -0.40 2.24 -22.28
CA ILE A 181 0.32 3.12 -21.35
C ILE A 181 -0.68 4.13 -20.78
N ILE A 182 -0.81 4.15 -19.45
CA ILE A 182 -1.71 5.04 -18.72
C ILE A 182 -0.90 5.94 -17.80
N TYR A 183 -1.08 7.25 -17.94
CA TYR A 183 -0.41 8.26 -17.12
C TYR A 183 -1.32 8.74 -16.00
N PHE A 184 -0.73 9.06 -14.85
CA PHE A 184 -1.46 9.72 -13.77
C PHE A 184 -1.17 11.21 -13.81
N ILE A 185 -2.24 11.99 -13.94
CA ILE A 185 -2.15 13.45 -14.04
C ILE A 185 -2.54 14.06 -12.69
N ARG A 186 -1.75 15.05 -12.25
CA ARG A 186 -1.98 15.75 -11.00
C ARG A 186 -2.36 17.21 -11.27
N PRO A 187 -3.33 17.75 -10.52
CA PRO A 187 -3.54 19.19 -10.52
C PRO A 187 -2.32 19.88 -9.87
N PRO A 188 -2.10 21.17 -10.14
CA PRO A 188 -0.97 21.90 -9.57
C PRO A 188 -0.94 21.82 -8.03
N GLN A 189 0.25 21.72 -7.44
CA GLN A 189 0.43 21.55 -5.99
C GLN A 189 -0.26 22.63 -5.14
N PRO A 190 -0.31 23.91 -5.56
CA PRO A 190 -1.12 24.93 -4.86
C PRO A 190 -2.61 24.60 -4.84
N MET A 191 -3.16 24.01 -5.91
CA MET A 191 -4.57 23.61 -5.99
C MET A 191 -4.85 22.37 -5.17
N VAL A 192 -3.90 21.43 -5.10
CA VAL A 192 -3.95 20.31 -4.16
C VAL A 192 -3.93 20.80 -2.71
N ARG A 193 -3.18 21.86 -2.40
CA ARG A 193 -3.23 22.50 -1.08
C ARG A 193 -4.53 23.26 -0.89
N TYR A 194 -5.02 24.03 -1.84
CA TYR A 194 -6.23 24.82 -1.67
C TYR A 194 -7.47 23.92 -1.51
N PHE A 195 -7.75 23.11 -2.52
CA PHE A 195 -8.87 22.17 -2.49
C PHE A 195 -8.65 20.96 -1.56
N GLY A 196 -7.39 20.66 -1.21
CA GLY A 196 -7.03 19.56 -0.30
C GLY A 196 -6.56 19.98 1.10
N SER A 197 -6.59 21.26 1.47
CA SER A 197 -6.31 21.76 2.84
C SER A 197 -7.38 22.68 3.41
N GLU A 198 -8.40 23.08 2.64
CA GLU A 198 -9.57 23.80 3.19
C GLU A 198 -10.43 22.90 4.10
N ARG A 199 -9.96 22.72 5.33
CA ARG A 199 -10.76 23.04 6.52
C ARG A 199 -10.09 24.22 7.20
N GLY A 200 -10.19 25.39 6.56
CA GLY A 200 -9.86 26.66 7.19
C GLY A 200 -11.15 27.37 7.56
N SER A 201 -11.51 27.32 8.85
CA SER A 201 -12.02 28.49 9.57
C SER A 201 -12.82 29.51 8.75
N SER A 202 -14.13 29.32 8.64
CA SER A 202 -15.05 30.45 8.51
C SER A 202 -16.20 30.24 9.49
N THR A 203 -16.10 30.92 10.63
CA THR A 203 -17.25 31.62 11.20
C THR A 203 -17.87 32.47 10.10
N ALA A 204 -18.84 31.91 9.39
CA ALA A 204 -19.76 32.64 8.53
C ALA A 204 -21.11 31.95 8.72
N GLU A 205 -21.87 32.56 9.62
CA GLU A 205 -23.32 32.75 9.58
C GLU A 205 -24.19 31.68 8.90
N GLU A 206 -25.18 31.27 9.66
CA GLU A 206 -26.46 30.72 9.22
C GLU A 206 -26.87 31.21 7.82
N LEU A 207 -26.81 30.33 6.83
CA LEU A 207 -27.74 30.37 5.72
C LEU A 207 -28.26 28.96 5.45
N THR A 208 -29.44 28.76 5.99
CA THR A 208 -30.49 27.86 5.51
C THR A 208 -30.46 27.70 3.98
N SER A 209 -30.03 26.52 3.51
CA SER A 209 -30.67 25.90 2.34
C SER A 209 -30.37 24.41 2.34
N SER A 210 -31.36 23.66 2.80
CA SER A 210 -31.62 22.31 2.36
C SER A 210 -31.68 22.29 0.83
N ASN A 211 -30.60 21.83 0.19
CA ASN A 211 -30.69 21.20 -1.12
C ASN A 211 -29.79 19.96 -1.10
N GLU A 212 -30.48 18.85 -0.93
CA GLU A 212 -30.04 17.50 -1.25
C GLU A 212 -29.52 17.47 -2.72
N ASP A 213 -28.53 16.62 -3.02
CA ASP A 213 -27.96 16.33 -4.36
C ASP A 213 -26.77 17.13 -4.96
N GLY A 214 -26.07 17.98 -4.21
CA GLY A 214 -24.76 18.55 -4.62
C GLY A 214 -23.79 18.61 -3.43
N SER A 215 -22.48 18.40 -3.54
CA SER A 215 -21.63 18.58 -4.71
C SER A 215 -20.39 17.70 -4.57
N ASN A 216 -20.00 17.00 -5.64
CA ASN A 216 -18.64 16.47 -5.78
C ASN A 216 -17.68 17.62 -6.17
N TYR A 217 -17.98 18.87 -5.79
CA TYR A 217 -17.39 20.08 -6.38
C TYR A 217 -15.87 20.11 -6.25
N HIS A 218 -15.33 19.73 -5.08
CA HIS A 218 -13.88 19.72 -4.90
C HIS A 218 -13.20 18.59 -5.68
N ARG A 219 -13.83 17.40 -5.76
CA ARG A 219 -13.37 16.31 -6.62
C ARG A 219 -13.38 16.73 -8.10
N ASP A 220 -14.49 17.26 -8.55
CA ASP A 220 -14.73 17.67 -9.93
C ASP A 220 -13.77 18.79 -10.32
N ARG A 221 -13.53 19.76 -9.43
CA ARG A 221 -12.52 20.79 -9.64
C ARG A 221 -11.10 20.23 -9.74
N LEU A 222 -10.73 19.28 -8.87
CA LEU A 222 -9.42 18.61 -8.95
C LEU A 222 -9.25 17.84 -10.27
N ILE A 223 -10.31 17.22 -10.80
CA ILE A 223 -10.31 16.58 -12.13
C ILE A 223 -10.04 17.60 -13.22
N LEU A 224 -10.77 18.71 -13.22
CA LEU A 224 -10.65 19.76 -14.22
C LEU A 224 -9.28 20.43 -14.19
N GLU A 225 -8.71 20.69 -13.00
CA GLU A 225 -7.37 21.26 -12.89
C GLU A 225 -6.27 20.28 -13.35
N ALA A 226 -6.45 18.98 -13.14
CA ALA A 226 -5.54 17.98 -13.67
C ALA A 226 -5.62 17.94 -15.21
N ALA A 227 -6.83 17.96 -15.77
CA ALA A 227 -7.05 18.04 -17.22
C ALA A 227 -6.49 19.34 -17.82
N ARG A 228 -6.62 20.48 -17.12
CA ARG A 228 -6.04 21.76 -17.51
C ARG A 228 -4.53 21.68 -17.60
N ASN A 229 -3.89 21.15 -16.56
CA ASN A 229 -2.45 20.97 -16.52
C ASN A 229 -1.98 20.05 -17.66
N GLN A 230 -2.73 18.98 -17.94
CA GLN A 230 -2.44 18.08 -19.06
C GLN A 230 -2.56 18.77 -20.43
N ARG A 231 -3.55 19.64 -20.62
CA ARG A 231 -3.70 20.45 -21.84
C ARG A 231 -2.53 21.40 -22.05
N VAL A 232 -1.94 21.92 -20.97
CA VAL A 232 -0.71 22.75 -21.05
C VAL A 232 0.49 21.91 -21.50
N ILE A 233 0.65 20.70 -20.97
CA ILE A 233 1.76 19.79 -21.34
C ILE A 233 1.61 19.30 -22.79
N PHE A 234 0.38 19.01 -23.22
CA PHE A 234 0.06 18.53 -24.56
C PHE A 234 -0.71 19.58 -25.37
N SER A 235 -0.11 20.75 -25.58
CA SER A 235 -0.73 21.90 -26.24
C SER A 235 -1.21 21.62 -27.67
N HIS A 236 -0.61 20.64 -28.36
CA HIS A 236 -0.93 20.28 -29.74
C HIS A 236 -1.84 19.05 -29.89
N ILE A 237 -2.23 18.40 -28.78
CA ILE A 237 -3.09 17.21 -28.80
C ILE A 237 -4.42 17.54 -28.11
N PRO A 238 -5.57 17.36 -28.77
CA PRO A 238 -6.87 17.60 -28.15
C PRO A 238 -7.07 16.69 -26.92
N VAL A 239 -7.38 17.32 -25.78
CA VAL A 239 -7.63 16.64 -24.49
C VAL A 239 -9.13 16.52 -24.27
N TRP A 240 -9.63 15.28 -24.26
CA TRP A 240 -11.02 14.92 -24.02
C TRP A 240 -11.21 14.39 -22.60
N LEU A 241 -12.03 15.07 -21.79
CA LEU A 241 -12.50 14.55 -20.51
C LEU A 241 -13.63 13.55 -20.74
N VAL A 242 -13.38 12.28 -20.43
CA VAL A 242 -14.38 11.21 -20.54
C VAL A 242 -15.13 11.09 -19.22
N THR A 243 -16.44 11.26 -19.25
CA THR A 243 -17.28 11.18 -18.05
C THR A 243 -18.68 10.63 -18.33
N GLY A 244 -19.24 9.93 -17.35
CA GLY A 244 -20.65 9.56 -17.30
C GLY A 244 -21.48 10.44 -16.35
N ASP A 245 -20.88 11.48 -15.77
CA ASP A 245 -21.53 12.43 -14.86
C ASP A 245 -21.99 13.68 -15.62
N ALA A 246 -23.32 13.87 -15.72
CA ALA A 246 -23.91 14.98 -16.46
C ALA A 246 -23.50 16.34 -15.89
N LYS A 247 -23.37 16.46 -14.56
CA LYS A 247 -23.05 17.73 -13.90
C LYS A 247 -21.61 18.13 -14.18
N LEU A 248 -20.68 17.17 -14.09
CA LEU A 248 -19.28 17.40 -14.45
C LEU A 248 -19.12 17.70 -15.94
N ALA A 249 -19.88 17.01 -16.81
CA ALA A 249 -19.84 17.26 -18.25
C ALA A 249 -20.25 18.70 -18.58
N ILE A 250 -21.35 19.19 -18.00
CA ILE A 250 -21.81 20.58 -18.20
C ILE A 250 -20.76 21.56 -17.69
N GLN A 251 -20.21 21.35 -16.49
CA GLN A 251 -19.19 22.23 -15.93
C GLN A 251 -17.92 22.27 -16.80
N ALA A 252 -17.46 21.10 -17.27
CA ALA A 252 -16.27 21.00 -18.12
C ALA A 252 -16.48 21.74 -19.45
N ASP A 253 -17.65 21.62 -20.05
CA ASP A 253 -18.00 22.29 -21.30
C ASP A 253 -18.06 23.84 -21.10
N LEU A 254 -18.62 24.31 -19.99
CA LEU A 254 -18.62 25.73 -19.61
C LEU A 254 -17.22 26.29 -19.36
N GLU A 255 -16.28 25.46 -18.89
CA GLU A 255 -14.87 25.80 -18.72
C GLU A 255 -14.03 25.53 -19.99
N GLU A 256 -14.69 25.37 -21.14
CA GLU A 256 -14.09 25.20 -22.48
C GLU A 256 -13.20 23.95 -22.63
N PHE A 257 -13.54 22.87 -21.91
CA PHE A 257 -12.94 21.55 -22.14
C PHE A 257 -13.72 20.78 -23.20
N GLN A 258 -13.00 19.94 -23.96
CA GLN A 258 -13.65 18.94 -24.80
C GLN A 258 -14.17 17.81 -23.92
N VAL A 259 -15.47 17.52 -24.02
CA VAL A 259 -16.12 16.52 -23.16
C VAL A 259 -16.58 15.32 -23.98
N GLY A 260 -16.02 14.16 -23.64
CA GLY A 260 -16.44 12.85 -24.10
C GLY A 260 -17.52 12.28 -23.19
N TYR A 261 -18.68 12.95 -23.17
CA TYR A 261 -19.80 12.55 -22.32
C TYR A 261 -20.44 11.25 -22.82
N SER A 262 -20.79 10.37 -21.89
CA SER A 262 -21.30 9.04 -22.18
C SER A 262 -22.55 8.71 -21.38
N TRP A 263 -23.52 8.05 -22.02
CA TRP A 263 -24.72 7.52 -21.39
C TRP A 263 -24.68 5.99 -21.40
N LEU A 264 -25.02 5.40 -20.26
CA LEU A 264 -25.28 3.97 -20.20
C LEU A 264 -26.56 3.69 -21.01
N PRO A 265 -26.58 2.61 -21.81
CA PRO A 265 -27.78 2.23 -22.55
C PRO A 265 -28.94 1.98 -21.57
N GLN A 266 -30.15 2.28 -22.03
CA GLN A 266 -31.35 1.96 -21.27
C GLN A 266 -31.39 0.47 -20.98
N ILE A 267 -31.84 0.11 -19.78
CA ILE A 267 -31.89 -1.27 -19.33
C ILE A 267 -32.89 -2.02 -20.23
N PRO A 268 -32.47 -2.97 -21.08
CA PRO A 268 -33.43 -3.76 -21.84
C PRO A 268 -34.33 -4.52 -20.87
N GLU A 269 -35.62 -4.65 -21.19
CA GLU A 269 -36.56 -5.46 -20.39
C GLU A 269 -36.09 -6.92 -20.31
N VAL A 270 -35.43 -7.39 -21.36
CA VAL A 270 -34.86 -8.72 -21.48
C VAL A 270 -33.52 -8.77 -20.73
N ARG A 271 -33.53 -9.41 -19.55
CA ARG A 271 -32.34 -9.59 -18.70
C ARG A 271 -31.46 -10.74 -19.19
N VAL A 272 -30.91 -10.64 -20.39
CA VAL A 272 -29.99 -11.65 -20.96
C VAL A 272 -28.73 -10.99 -21.49
N ILE A 273 -27.57 -11.53 -21.15
CA ILE A 273 -26.29 -11.27 -21.84
C ILE A 273 -25.70 -12.59 -22.31
N GLY A 274 -24.84 -12.50 -23.31
CA GLY A 274 -24.05 -13.65 -23.71
C GLY A 274 -22.85 -13.25 -24.54
N SER A 275 -22.08 -14.28 -24.85
CA SER A 275 -20.96 -14.25 -25.78
C SER A 275 -21.25 -15.26 -26.91
N PRO A 276 -21.06 -14.90 -28.20
CA PRO A 276 -20.65 -13.58 -28.66
C PRO A 276 -21.73 -12.51 -28.51
N TYR A 277 -21.28 -11.28 -28.32
CA TYR A 277 -22.10 -10.08 -28.45
C TYR A 277 -21.79 -9.41 -29.79
N ILE A 278 -22.79 -9.02 -30.57
CA ILE A 278 -22.55 -8.26 -31.81
C ILE A 278 -22.46 -6.79 -31.45
N GLU A 279 -21.27 -6.19 -31.60
CA GLU A 279 -21.10 -4.77 -31.33
C GLU A 279 -21.84 -3.95 -32.41
N PRO A 280 -22.83 -3.12 -32.05
CA PRO A 280 -23.73 -2.51 -33.04
C PRO A 280 -23.08 -1.41 -33.88
N ARG A 281 -21.88 -0.95 -33.50
CA ARG A 281 -21.13 0.06 -34.26
C ARG A 281 -20.23 -0.54 -35.33
N SER A 282 -19.53 -1.62 -35.00
CA SER A 282 -18.60 -2.31 -35.89
C SER A 282 -19.25 -3.47 -36.63
N LEU A 283 -20.39 -3.98 -36.12
CA LEU A 283 -21.07 -5.21 -36.53
C LEU A 283 -20.18 -6.46 -36.44
N ILE A 284 -19.09 -6.38 -35.67
CA ILE A 284 -18.16 -7.49 -35.44
C ILE A 284 -18.63 -8.29 -34.20
N PRO A 285 -18.62 -9.64 -34.25
CA PRO A 285 -18.89 -10.45 -33.07
C PRO A 285 -17.73 -10.33 -32.07
N TYR A 286 -18.07 -9.92 -30.86
CA TYR A 286 -17.16 -9.85 -29.72
C TYR A 286 -17.33 -11.09 -28.84
N HIS A 287 -16.28 -11.90 -28.79
CA HIS A 287 -16.24 -13.12 -27.97
C HIS A 287 -15.53 -12.85 -26.66
N LEU A 288 -16.28 -12.93 -25.55
CA LEU A 288 -15.73 -12.91 -24.20
C LEU A 288 -15.72 -14.32 -23.60
N PRO A 289 -14.59 -14.84 -23.11
CA PRO A 289 -14.55 -16.09 -22.35
C PRO A 289 -15.44 -16.01 -21.11
N VAL A 290 -16.08 -17.13 -20.75
CA VAL A 290 -16.93 -17.20 -19.54
C VAL A 290 -16.10 -16.96 -18.27
N GLU A 291 -14.82 -17.28 -18.31
CA GLU A 291 -13.85 -17.07 -17.25
C GLU A 291 -13.70 -15.58 -16.93
N GLU A 292 -13.57 -14.73 -17.96
CA GLU A 292 -13.46 -13.28 -17.78
C GLU A 292 -14.75 -12.66 -17.22
N PHE A 293 -15.88 -13.24 -17.62
CA PHE A 293 -17.18 -12.90 -17.07
C PHE A 293 -17.28 -13.24 -15.58
N ILE A 294 -16.99 -14.49 -15.20
CA ILE A 294 -17.01 -14.94 -13.80
C ILE A 294 -15.99 -14.18 -12.96
N GLU A 295 -14.83 -13.84 -13.52
CA GLU A 295 -13.85 -13.00 -12.85
C GLU A 295 -14.43 -11.62 -12.51
N ASP A 296 -15.12 -10.93 -13.44
CA ASP A 296 -15.74 -9.62 -13.16
C ASP A 296 -16.79 -9.73 -12.06
N TRP A 297 -17.57 -10.81 -12.06
CA TRP A 297 -18.52 -11.12 -10.99
C TRP A 297 -17.84 -11.36 -9.65
N LEU A 298 -16.74 -12.11 -9.62
CA LEU A 298 -15.95 -12.35 -8.41
C LEU A 298 -15.38 -11.04 -7.84
N TRP A 299 -14.88 -10.16 -8.71
CA TRP A 299 -14.43 -8.82 -8.34
C TRP A 299 -15.56 -7.93 -7.78
N ASN A 300 -16.81 -8.17 -8.17
CA ASN A 300 -17.97 -7.45 -7.62
C ASN A 300 -18.51 -8.05 -6.31
N TRP A 301 -18.45 -9.38 -6.14
CA TRP A 301 -19.19 -10.10 -5.08
C TRP A 301 -18.32 -10.82 -4.03
N GLU A 302 -17.01 -10.89 -4.23
CA GLU A 302 -15.99 -11.65 -3.44
C GLU A 302 -16.12 -13.14 -3.55
N ASN A 303 -17.33 -13.64 -3.46
CA ASN A 303 -17.64 -15.05 -3.53
C ASN A 303 -18.65 -15.25 -4.64
N ILE A 304 -18.34 -16.15 -5.57
CA ILE A 304 -19.26 -16.57 -6.61
C ILE A 304 -19.50 -18.06 -6.46
N THR A 305 -20.76 -18.44 -6.56
CA THR A 305 -21.18 -19.83 -6.57
C THR A 305 -21.71 -20.20 -7.95
N LEU A 306 -21.30 -21.35 -8.46
CA LEU A 306 -21.91 -21.99 -9.62
C LEU A 306 -22.36 -23.39 -9.21
N GLN A 307 -23.67 -23.64 -9.33
CA GLN A 307 -24.25 -24.95 -9.09
C GLN A 307 -24.74 -25.53 -10.42
N LEU A 308 -24.25 -26.70 -10.82
CA LEU A 308 -24.73 -27.35 -12.03
C LEU A 308 -26.15 -27.86 -11.81
N SER A 309 -27.05 -27.57 -12.76
CA SER A 309 -28.44 -28.01 -12.70
C SER A 309 -28.52 -29.54 -12.57
N GLY A 310 -29.33 -30.01 -11.62
CA GLY A 310 -29.46 -31.44 -11.32
C GLY A 310 -28.34 -32.06 -10.48
N LYS A 311 -27.32 -31.29 -10.04
CA LYS A 311 -26.29 -31.76 -9.10
C LYS A 311 -26.34 -31.00 -7.76
N ALA A 312 -26.03 -31.72 -6.68
CA ALA A 312 -25.88 -31.13 -5.35
C ALA A 312 -24.54 -30.40 -5.17
N GLU A 313 -23.54 -30.74 -5.99
CA GLU A 313 -22.21 -30.12 -5.92
C GLU A 313 -22.23 -28.67 -6.38
N GLN A 314 -21.75 -27.79 -5.51
CA GLN A 314 -21.61 -26.37 -5.75
C GLN A 314 -20.13 -26.01 -5.85
N GLN A 315 -19.74 -25.36 -6.95
CA GLN A 315 -18.42 -24.77 -7.09
C GLN A 315 -18.44 -23.38 -6.48
N ILE A 316 -17.50 -23.11 -5.58
CA ILE A 316 -17.38 -21.83 -4.88
C ILE A 316 -16.01 -21.27 -5.23
N TRP A 317 -16.00 -20.10 -5.85
CA TRP A 317 -14.79 -19.29 -5.99
C TRP A 317 -14.87 -18.16 -5.01
N THR A 318 -13.81 -18.02 -4.23
CA THR A 318 -13.60 -16.91 -3.32
C THR A 318 -12.39 -16.13 -3.81
N LEU A 319 -12.55 -14.81 -3.89
CA LEU A 319 -11.46 -13.92 -4.18
C LEU A 319 -10.49 -14.00 -2.99
N PRO A 320 -9.22 -14.38 -3.20
CA PRO A 320 -8.28 -14.56 -2.09
C PRO A 320 -8.22 -13.33 -1.20
N SER A 321 -8.16 -13.56 0.11
CA SER A 321 -8.08 -12.49 1.10
C SER A 321 -6.87 -11.60 0.81
N GLY A 322 -7.14 -10.33 0.46
CA GLY A 322 -6.12 -9.36 0.12
C GLY A 322 -5.94 -9.08 -1.38
N GLU A 323 -6.58 -9.80 -2.32
CA GLU A 323 -6.48 -9.44 -3.75
C GLU A 323 -7.18 -8.12 -4.09
N ARG A 324 -8.32 -7.80 -3.45
CA ARG A 324 -8.94 -6.47 -3.55
C ARG A 324 -8.06 -5.37 -3.01
N GLU A 325 -7.42 -5.64 -1.88
CA GLU A 325 -6.51 -4.69 -1.25
C GLU A 325 -5.25 -4.51 -2.12
N ARG A 326 -4.72 -5.58 -2.72
CA ARG A 326 -3.61 -5.52 -3.69
C ARG A 326 -3.98 -4.76 -4.95
N ALA A 327 -5.13 -5.02 -5.57
CA ALA A 327 -5.55 -4.26 -6.75
C ALA A 327 -5.77 -2.77 -6.41
N ARG A 328 -6.30 -2.48 -5.21
CA ARG A 328 -6.43 -1.11 -4.70
C ARG A 328 -5.08 -0.47 -4.40
N LEU A 329 -4.09 -1.23 -3.95
CA LEU A 329 -2.72 -0.75 -3.71
C LEU A 329 -1.93 -0.60 -5.00
N GLU A 330 -2.10 -1.47 -5.99
CA GLU A 330 -1.53 -1.35 -7.34
C GLU A 330 -2.01 -0.08 -8.06
N LEU A 331 -3.20 0.43 -7.73
CA LEU A 331 -3.64 1.77 -8.15
C LEU A 331 -2.87 2.91 -7.46
N ASN A 332 -2.48 2.71 -6.21
CA ASN A 332 -1.80 3.70 -5.38
C ASN A 332 -0.28 3.72 -5.61
N ASP A 333 0.32 2.58 -6.02
CA ASP A 333 1.76 2.41 -6.28
C ASP A 333 2.20 2.99 -7.65
N LEU A 334 1.29 3.67 -8.36
CA LEU A 334 1.59 4.33 -9.63
C LEU A 334 1.91 5.81 -9.43
N GLU A 335 2.88 6.10 -8.55
CA GLU A 335 3.55 7.39 -8.57
C GLU A 335 4.56 7.44 -9.74
N PRO A 336 4.49 8.46 -10.62
CA PRO A 336 5.52 8.68 -11.61
C PRO A 336 6.68 9.45 -10.97
N GLN A 337 7.66 8.74 -10.43
CA GLN A 337 9.03 9.26 -10.30
C GLN A 337 9.99 8.38 -11.10
N SER A 338 9.82 8.32 -12.42
CA SER A 338 10.88 7.93 -13.37
C SER A 338 10.41 7.95 -14.83
N TYR A 339 9.97 9.11 -15.34
CA TYR A 339 9.84 9.29 -16.80
C TYR A 339 10.98 10.08 -17.45
N GLU A 340 11.90 10.67 -16.67
CA GLU A 340 13.04 11.45 -17.22
C GLU A 340 14.36 10.66 -17.39
N LYS A 341 14.41 9.34 -17.11
CA LYS A 341 15.66 8.55 -17.24
C LYS A 341 15.61 7.35 -18.18
N LYS A 342 14.52 7.13 -18.92
CA LYS A 342 14.34 5.93 -19.77
C LYS A 342 14.35 6.20 -21.28
N VAL A 343 15.15 7.16 -21.76
CA VAL A 343 15.38 7.35 -23.21
C VAL A 343 16.70 6.70 -23.69
N HIS A 344 17.51 6.11 -22.80
CA HIS A 344 18.81 5.54 -23.18
C HIS A 344 19.06 4.05 -22.89
N SER A 345 18.01 3.24 -22.73
CA SER A 345 18.20 1.78 -22.78
C SER A 345 16.99 1.09 -23.41
N CYS A 346 16.84 1.30 -24.72
CA CYS A 346 16.15 0.33 -25.57
C CYS A 346 17.12 -0.85 -25.76
N GLU A 347 17.13 -1.78 -24.81
CA GLU A 347 17.66 -3.12 -25.02
C GLU A 347 16.51 -4.07 -25.26
N ARG A 348 16.64 -4.78 -26.38
CA ARG A 348 15.67 -5.68 -27.00
C ARG A 348 15.01 -6.62 -25.99
N CYS A 349 13.68 -6.64 -26.00
CA CYS A 349 12.90 -7.79 -25.57
C CYS A 349 13.36 -9.02 -26.36
N THR A 350 14.07 -9.95 -25.72
CA THR A 350 14.22 -11.32 -26.23
C THR A 350 13.11 -12.20 -25.67
N VAL A 351 12.18 -12.52 -26.55
CA VAL A 351 11.18 -13.59 -26.46
C VAL A 351 11.91 -14.93 -26.38
N GLN A 352 12.37 -15.38 -25.19
CA GLN A 352 12.95 -16.72 -25.06
C GLN A 352 13.07 -17.30 -23.63
N GLN A 353 12.26 -16.84 -22.66
CA GLN A 353 12.20 -17.48 -21.32
C GLN A 353 10.81 -18.00 -20.92
N VAL A 354 9.84 -18.04 -21.85
CA VAL A 354 8.52 -18.65 -21.64
C VAL A 354 8.48 -20.14 -22.05
N LEU A 355 9.56 -20.68 -22.60
CA LEU A 355 9.62 -22.06 -23.08
C LEU A 355 10.86 -22.77 -22.54
N ASN A 356 10.79 -23.27 -21.31
CA ASN A 356 11.50 -24.50 -20.92
C ASN A 356 10.92 -25.03 -19.60
N GLY A 357 10.12 -26.07 -19.73
CA GLY A 357 9.47 -26.72 -18.60
C GLY A 357 10.44 -27.49 -17.70
N LYS A 358 10.05 -27.61 -16.43
CA LYS A 358 10.19 -28.86 -15.68
C LYS A 358 8.89 -29.14 -14.91
N LYS A 359 8.44 -30.38 -15.09
CA LYS A 359 7.25 -31.05 -14.56
C LYS A 359 7.24 -31.15 -13.02
N PRO A 360 6.09 -31.50 -12.42
CA PRO A 360 5.87 -31.50 -10.98
C PRO A 360 6.53 -32.71 -10.29
N THR A 361 6.90 -32.56 -9.01
CA THR A 361 7.21 -33.71 -8.16
C THR A 361 6.84 -33.47 -6.69
N ILE A 362 5.79 -34.17 -6.28
CA ILE A 362 5.65 -35.08 -5.13
C ILE A 362 6.31 -34.67 -3.79
N ASN A 363 5.44 -34.63 -2.79
CA ASN A 363 5.70 -34.53 -1.35
C ASN A 363 6.82 -35.47 -0.87
N LEU A 364 7.76 -34.92 -0.10
CA LEU A 364 8.54 -35.66 0.89
C LEU A 364 8.06 -35.22 2.28
N THR A 365 7.42 -36.15 2.96
CA THR A 365 7.14 -36.12 4.40
C THR A 365 8.44 -36.00 5.18
N THR A 366 8.69 -34.83 5.75
CA THR A 366 9.48 -34.69 6.97
C THR A 366 8.54 -34.25 8.07
N THR A 367 8.52 -35.04 9.14
CA THR A 367 7.77 -34.82 10.38
C THR A 367 7.92 -33.38 10.88
N PRO A 368 6.82 -32.72 11.25
CA PRO A 368 6.84 -31.30 11.60
C PRO A 368 7.49 -31.12 12.97
N ILE A 369 8.63 -30.43 13.02
CA ILE A 369 8.86 -29.52 14.13
C ILE A 369 7.83 -28.42 13.89
N THR A 370 6.80 -28.38 14.72
CA THR A 370 5.79 -27.32 14.73
C THR A 370 6.49 -25.96 14.72
N GLU A 371 6.59 -25.35 13.54
CA GLU A 371 6.91 -23.94 13.42
C GLU A 371 5.77 -23.19 14.09
N ALA A 372 6.00 -22.77 15.33
CA ALA A 372 5.14 -21.79 15.97
C ALA A 372 5.03 -20.61 15.01
N SER A 373 3.80 -20.37 14.51
CA SER A 373 3.53 -19.30 13.56
C SER A 373 3.92 -17.97 14.19
N VAL A 374 5.10 -17.44 13.84
CA VAL A 374 5.53 -16.12 14.29
C VAL A 374 4.45 -15.14 13.86
N PRO A 375 3.85 -14.37 14.79
CA PRO A 375 2.87 -13.35 14.44
C PRO A 375 3.45 -12.45 13.34
N GLN A 376 2.70 -12.21 12.26
CA GLN A 376 3.20 -11.42 11.14
C GLN A 376 3.63 -10.01 11.58
N ARG A 377 2.93 -9.45 12.57
CA ARG A 377 3.23 -8.14 13.15
C ARG A 377 4.13 -8.29 14.38
N ALA A 378 5.25 -7.58 14.39
CA ALA A 378 6.10 -7.51 15.56
C ALA A 378 5.42 -6.71 16.68
N PRO A 379 5.47 -7.17 17.94
CA PRO A 379 5.10 -6.34 19.07
C PRO A 379 6.08 -5.16 19.22
N PRO A 380 5.67 -4.08 19.90
CA PRO A 380 6.60 -2.99 20.23
C PRO A 380 7.85 -3.52 20.97
N PRO A 381 9.05 -2.98 20.72
CA PRO A 381 10.30 -3.52 21.29
C PRO A 381 10.31 -3.57 22.82
N HIS A 382 9.79 -2.53 23.49
CA HIS A 382 9.70 -2.49 24.95
C HIS A 382 8.81 -3.60 25.51
N ASN A 383 7.72 -3.94 24.81
CA ASN A 383 6.80 -5.00 25.22
C ASN A 383 7.44 -6.40 25.20
N LEU A 384 8.48 -6.64 24.40
CA LEU A 384 9.22 -7.90 24.43
C LEU A 384 10.03 -8.04 25.72
N ILE A 385 10.70 -6.97 26.13
CA ILE A 385 11.54 -6.98 27.35
C ILE A 385 10.67 -6.93 28.61
N GLU A 386 9.59 -6.16 28.61
CA GLU A 386 8.59 -6.23 29.69
C GLU A 386 7.94 -7.61 29.78
N GLY A 387 7.67 -8.24 28.63
CA GLY A 387 7.14 -9.60 28.57
C GLY A 387 8.09 -10.60 29.23
N LEU A 388 9.39 -10.50 28.94
CA LEU A 388 10.42 -11.28 29.62
C LEU A 388 10.46 -11.02 31.12
N HIS A 389 10.45 -9.75 31.54
CA HIS A 389 10.47 -9.37 32.96
C HIS A 389 9.26 -9.91 33.73
N LYS A 390 8.08 -9.88 33.11
CA LYS A 390 6.84 -10.44 33.68
C LYS A 390 6.90 -11.95 33.81
N ILE A 391 7.52 -12.66 32.85
CA ILE A 391 7.68 -14.14 32.92
C ILE A 391 8.74 -14.52 33.96
N ALA A 392 9.81 -13.73 34.08
CA ALA A 392 10.86 -13.93 35.08
C ALA A 392 10.32 -13.80 36.52
N GLY A 393 9.36 -12.90 36.74
CA GLY A 393 8.71 -12.69 38.03
C GLY A 393 7.42 -13.50 38.27
N ALA A 394 6.90 -14.20 37.25
CA ALA A 394 5.65 -14.95 37.38
C ALA A 394 5.87 -16.23 38.17
N THR A 395 5.16 -16.37 39.29
CA THR A 395 5.16 -17.58 40.12
C THR A 395 3.94 -18.45 39.86
N THR A 396 2.91 -17.89 39.21
CA THR A 396 1.61 -18.56 38.96
C THR A 396 1.19 -18.53 37.49
N VAL A 397 0.27 -19.42 37.12
CA VAL A 397 -0.28 -19.54 35.75
C VAL A 397 -1.05 -18.27 35.34
N GLU A 398 -1.78 -17.66 36.28
CA GLU A 398 -2.60 -16.46 36.06
C GLU A 398 -1.76 -15.22 35.74
N GLU A 399 -0.57 -15.10 36.33
CA GLU A 399 0.38 -14.02 36.03
C GLU A 399 0.94 -14.14 34.60
N SER A 400 1.23 -15.37 34.15
CA SER A 400 1.67 -15.63 32.78
C SER A 400 0.57 -15.40 31.71
N ALA A 401 -0.70 -15.44 32.12
CA ALA A 401 -1.87 -15.17 31.27
C ALA A 401 -2.09 -13.67 30.98
N LYS A 402 -1.50 -12.77 31.79
CA LYS A 402 -1.58 -11.32 31.57
C LYS A 402 -0.77 -10.83 30.36
N ILE A 403 0.08 -11.69 29.79
CA ILE A 403 0.87 -11.37 28.60
C ILE A 403 0.04 -11.67 27.36
N THR A 404 -0.06 -10.68 26.46
CA THR A 404 -0.83 -10.83 25.23
C THR A 404 -0.32 -12.00 24.39
N PRO A 405 -1.22 -12.72 23.69
CA PRO A 405 -0.85 -13.88 22.86
C PRO A 405 0.24 -13.58 21.83
N ASP A 406 0.23 -12.37 21.26
CA ASP A 406 1.20 -11.94 20.25
C ASP A 406 2.63 -11.83 20.82
N ILE A 407 2.79 -11.24 22.01
CA ILE A 407 4.09 -11.14 22.69
C ILE A 407 4.60 -12.55 23.04
N ARG A 408 3.71 -13.40 23.57
CA ARG A 408 4.04 -14.78 23.92
C ARG A 408 4.56 -15.57 22.73
N ALA A 409 3.86 -15.53 21.61
CA ALA A 409 4.27 -16.23 20.40
C ALA A 409 5.61 -15.71 19.85
N TYR A 410 5.87 -14.40 19.96
CA TYR A 410 7.15 -13.81 19.58
C TYR A 410 8.31 -14.26 20.50
N LEU A 411 8.12 -14.26 21.82
CA LEU A 411 9.12 -14.72 22.78
C LEU A 411 9.45 -16.20 22.63
N GLN A 412 8.45 -17.02 22.27
CA GLN A 412 8.64 -18.43 21.96
C GLN A 412 9.40 -18.63 20.65
N ALA A 413 9.08 -17.86 19.61
CA ALA A 413 9.79 -17.94 18.33
C ALA A 413 11.26 -17.48 18.44
N LEU A 414 11.56 -16.56 19.36
CA LEU A 414 12.93 -16.16 19.69
C LEU A 414 13.70 -17.20 20.52
N GLY A 415 13.02 -18.24 21.02
CA GLY A 415 13.62 -19.23 21.90
C GLY A 415 13.96 -18.69 23.29
N TRP A 416 13.43 -17.52 23.68
CA TRP A 416 13.65 -16.93 25.00
C TRP A 416 12.72 -17.53 26.07
N VAL A 417 11.58 -18.08 25.64
CA VAL A 417 10.58 -18.68 26.51
C VAL A 417 10.08 -19.96 25.86
N GLU A 418 9.81 -20.99 26.66
CA GLU A 418 9.20 -22.24 26.22
C GLU A 418 7.84 -22.46 26.89
N LYS A 419 6.97 -23.22 26.21
CA LYS A 419 5.72 -23.69 26.80
C LYS A 419 5.97 -25.03 27.49
N LYS A 420 5.83 -25.06 28.81
CA LYS A 420 5.88 -26.30 29.60
C LYS A 420 4.51 -26.58 30.19
N GLY A 421 3.76 -27.47 29.55
CA GLY A 421 2.36 -27.75 29.90
C GLY A 421 1.46 -26.54 29.65
N SER A 422 0.74 -26.10 30.69
CA SER A 422 -0.11 -24.89 30.66
C SER A 422 0.65 -23.60 31.01
N THR A 423 1.93 -23.69 31.38
CA THR A 423 2.74 -22.56 31.85
C THR A 423 3.82 -22.15 30.86
N LEU A 424 4.18 -20.87 30.87
CA LEU A 424 5.37 -20.36 30.20
C LEU A 424 6.55 -20.38 31.18
N LYS A 425 7.70 -20.85 30.73
CA LYS A 425 8.95 -20.77 31.49
C LYS A 425 10.05 -20.16 30.63
N MET A 426 10.94 -19.39 31.25
CA MET A 426 12.12 -18.88 30.55
C MET A 426 13.05 -20.05 30.20
N THR A 427 13.62 -20.00 28.99
CA THR A 427 14.70 -20.91 28.60
C THR A 427 16.02 -20.48 29.24
N LEU A 428 17.07 -21.29 29.13
CA LEU A 428 18.42 -20.90 29.56
C LEU A 428 18.83 -19.56 28.92
N ARG A 429 18.63 -19.44 27.59
CA ARG A 429 18.93 -18.23 26.82
C ARG A 429 18.12 -17.02 27.30
N GLY A 430 16.82 -17.20 27.57
CA GLY A 430 15.97 -16.13 28.09
C GLY A 430 16.42 -15.62 29.47
N ASN A 431 16.85 -16.54 30.35
CA ASN A 431 17.41 -16.19 31.66
C ASN A 431 18.70 -15.38 31.52
N GLU A 432 19.65 -15.82 30.68
CA GLU A 432 20.91 -15.10 30.44
C GLU A 432 20.68 -13.67 29.97
N LEU A 433 19.80 -13.48 28.98
CA LEU A 433 19.47 -12.15 28.47
C LEU A 433 18.79 -11.27 29.52
N MET A 434 17.88 -11.84 30.32
CA MET A 434 17.15 -11.09 31.34
C MET A 434 18.05 -10.68 32.51
N GLU A 435 18.91 -11.58 33.00
CA GLU A 435 19.84 -11.26 34.08
C GLU A 435 20.87 -10.21 33.63
N ALA A 436 21.39 -10.32 32.41
CA ALA A 436 22.25 -9.29 31.85
C ALA A 436 21.52 -7.95 31.71
N TRP A 437 20.25 -7.94 31.28
CA TRP A 437 19.45 -6.70 31.17
C TRP A 437 19.23 -6.01 32.52
N LYS A 438 18.94 -6.76 33.59
CA LYS A 438 18.73 -6.21 34.95
C LYS A 438 19.97 -5.50 35.49
N GLN A 439 21.16 -5.87 35.03
CA GLN A 439 22.42 -5.26 35.45
C GLN A 439 22.77 -4.00 34.66
N LEU A 440 22.11 -3.75 33.51
CA LEU A 440 22.36 -2.59 32.69
C LEU A 440 21.85 -1.31 33.36
N LYS A 441 22.63 -0.24 33.21
CA LYS A 441 22.24 1.13 33.55
C LYS A 441 22.42 2.02 32.32
N VAL A 442 21.89 3.25 32.37
CA VAL A 442 22.02 4.20 31.24
C VAL A 442 23.49 4.55 30.99
N GLU A 443 24.33 4.47 32.03
CA GLU A 443 25.76 4.77 32.02
C GLU A 443 26.63 3.63 31.49
N THR A 444 26.15 2.38 31.50
CA THR A 444 26.91 1.19 31.06
C THR A 444 26.83 1.04 29.53
N VAL A 445 27.50 1.95 28.81
CA VAL A 445 27.40 2.08 27.34
C VAL A 445 27.87 0.82 26.61
N ILE A 446 28.97 0.20 27.06
CA ILE A 446 29.57 -0.96 26.40
C ILE A 446 28.74 -2.21 26.65
N GLU A 447 28.31 -2.42 27.89
CA GLU A 447 27.46 -3.55 28.27
C GLU A 447 26.11 -3.47 27.56
N TRP A 448 25.54 -2.26 27.41
CA TRP A 448 24.32 -2.04 26.63
C TRP A 448 24.52 -2.37 25.15
N TYR A 449 25.65 -1.97 24.57
CA TYR A 449 26.03 -2.33 23.20
C TYR A 449 26.15 -3.85 23.02
N GLU A 450 26.85 -4.54 23.91
CA GLU A 450 27.04 -5.98 23.84
C GLU A 450 25.73 -6.74 24.01
N TRP A 451 24.88 -6.29 24.93
CA TRP A 451 23.57 -6.87 25.14
C TRP A 451 22.71 -6.79 23.87
N LEU A 452 22.63 -5.60 23.25
CA LEU A 452 21.86 -5.42 22.01
C LEU A 452 22.46 -6.21 20.85
N ARG A 453 23.78 -6.28 20.74
CA ARG A 453 24.47 -7.11 19.74
C ARG A 453 24.05 -8.57 19.90
N ASN A 454 24.10 -9.11 21.11
CA ASN A 454 23.75 -10.50 21.40
C ASN A 454 22.27 -10.77 21.16
N ALA A 455 21.36 -9.92 21.64
CA ALA A 455 19.92 -10.06 21.43
C ALA A 455 19.51 -9.92 19.95
N SER A 456 20.22 -9.09 19.18
CA SER A 456 19.95 -8.92 17.75
C SER A 456 20.21 -10.19 16.93
N GLN A 457 21.13 -11.05 17.37
CA GLN A 457 21.38 -12.34 16.72
C GLN A 457 20.14 -13.23 16.81
N ASP A 458 19.50 -13.27 17.97
CA ASP A 458 18.27 -14.02 18.23
C ASP A 458 17.13 -13.52 17.33
N ILE A 459 16.99 -12.19 17.20
CA ILE A 459 15.99 -11.56 16.33
C ILE A 459 16.23 -11.88 14.85
N LEU A 460 17.50 -11.99 14.43
CA LEU A 460 17.88 -12.39 13.08
C LEU A 460 17.61 -13.87 12.79
N TYR A 461 17.17 -14.70 13.74
CA TYR A 461 16.63 -16.02 13.42
C TYR A 461 15.21 -15.97 12.84
N LEU A 462 14.48 -14.87 13.09
CA LEU A 462 13.13 -14.70 12.58
C LEU A 462 13.13 -14.46 11.06
N GLN A 463 12.35 -15.26 10.33
CA GLN A 463 12.23 -15.16 8.87
C GLN A 463 11.94 -13.73 8.35
N PRO A 464 11.03 -12.93 8.94
CA PRO A 464 10.79 -11.56 8.50
C PRO A 464 12.02 -10.65 8.65
N GLN A 465 12.86 -10.88 9.67
CA GLN A 465 14.04 -10.07 9.97
C GLN A 465 15.22 -10.42 9.06
N ARG A 466 15.40 -11.72 8.73
CA ARG A 466 16.38 -12.16 7.72
C ARG A 466 16.10 -11.55 6.36
N LYS A 467 14.88 -11.71 5.86
CA LYS A 467 14.47 -11.15 4.56
C LYS A 467 14.71 -9.64 4.52
N LEU A 468 14.34 -8.92 5.58
CA LEU A 468 14.56 -7.48 5.70
C LEU A 468 16.05 -7.10 5.60
N LYS A 469 16.93 -7.81 6.30
CA LYS A 469 18.38 -7.58 6.24
C LYS A 469 18.95 -7.91 4.86
N ASP A 470 18.50 -8.98 4.23
CA ASP A 470 18.97 -9.42 2.92
C ASP A 470 18.62 -8.40 1.83
N VAL A 471 17.37 -7.91 1.84
CA VAL A 471 16.93 -6.87 0.90
C VAL A 471 17.71 -5.58 1.08
N LEU A 472 17.97 -5.15 2.32
CA LEU A 472 18.80 -3.97 2.58
C LEU A 472 20.28 -4.19 2.26
N THR A 473 20.76 -5.42 2.11
CA THR A 473 22.14 -5.69 1.68
C THR A 473 22.35 -5.37 0.20
N LEU A 474 21.28 -5.43 -0.59
CA LEU A 474 21.31 -5.12 -2.03
C LEU A 474 21.24 -3.61 -2.32
N SER A 475 21.00 -2.79 -1.30
CA SER A 475 20.78 -1.33 -1.44
C SER A 475 21.17 -0.58 -0.16
N ASN A 476 22.16 0.32 -0.25
CA ASN A 476 22.69 1.08 0.90
C ASN A 476 21.61 1.83 1.72
N TRP A 477 20.44 2.12 1.14
CA TRP A 477 19.24 2.52 1.86
C TRP A 477 17.99 2.32 1.01
N THR A 478 16.84 2.16 1.66
CA THR A 478 15.54 1.97 0.98
C THR A 478 14.42 2.66 1.75
N VAL A 479 13.45 3.23 1.03
CA VAL A 479 12.22 3.81 1.63
C VAL A 479 11.35 2.68 2.17
N ASP A 480 10.71 2.89 3.32
CA ASP A 480 9.90 1.86 4.00
C ASP A 480 8.84 1.21 3.09
N ASP A 481 8.20 2.00 2.22
CA ASP A 481 7.17 1.52 1.28
C ASP A 481 7.77 0.58 0.22
N LYS A 482 8.95 0.94 -0.30
CA LYS A 482 9.70 0.11 -1.25
C LYS A 482 10.25 -1.16 -0.57
N LEU A 483 10.64 -1.09 0.70
CA LEU A 483 10.99 -2.28 1.47
C LEU A 483 9.80 -3.21 1.63
N ALA A 484 8.62 -2.65 1.90
CA ALA A 484 7.40 -3.43 2.03
C ALA A 484 7.04 -4.16 0.74
N GLU A 485 7.18 -3.47 -0.39
CA GLU A 485 7.01 -4.03 -1.72
C GLU A 485 8.02 -5.15 -2.01
N GLN A 486 9.33 -4.90 -1.81
CA GLN A 486 10.39 -5.88 -2.05
C GLN A 486 10.27 -7.14 -1.18
N LEU A 487 9.75 -7.00 0.03
CA LEU A 487 9.58 -8.10 0.99
C LEU A 487 8.22 -8.81 0.86
N GLY A 488 7.29 -8.27 0.05
CA GLY A 488 5.93 -8.79 -0.06
C GLY A 488 5.13 -8.69 1.24
N PHE A 489 5.45 -7.71 2.10
CA PHE A 489 4.82 -7.51 3.40
C PHE A 489 3.95 -6.26 3.37
N SER A 490 2.89 -6.21 4.20
CA SER A 490 2.11 -4.96 4.33
C SER A 490 2.95 -3.85 4.96
N LEU A 491 2.69 -2.60 4.63
CA LEU A 491 3.40 -1.46 5.24
C LEU A 491 3.26 -1.43 6.77
N LYS A 492 2.10 -1.84 7.31
CA LYS A 492 1.89 -1.96 8.76
C LYS A 492 2.78 -3.04 9.37
N MET A 493 2.90 -4.18 8.70
CA MET A 493 3.80 -5.26 9.10
C MET A 493 5.25 -4.79 9.05
N ILE A 494 5.67 -4.19 7.94
CA ILE A 494 7.04 -3.69 7.75
C ILE A 494 7.39 -2.61 8.75
N LYS A 495 6.50 -1.63 8.99
CA LYS A 495 6.73 -0.62 10.02
C LYS A 495 6.94 -1.25 11.40
N SER A 496 6.21 -2.31 11.75
CA SER A 496 6.44 -3.02 13.01
C SER A 496 7.79 -3.76 13.03
N GLN A 497 8.15 -4.44 11.94
CA GLN A 497 9.41 -5.18 11.82
C GLN A 497 10.63 -4.25 11.78
N LEU A 498 10.52 -3.10 11.11
CA LEU A 498 11.52 -2.04 11.05
C LEU A 498 11.71 -1.36 12.41
N LEU A 499 10.62 -1.12 13.16
CA LEU A 499 10.72 -0.59 14.52
C LEU A 499 11.46 -1.57 15.44
N LEU A 500 11.18 -2.87 15.31
CA LEU A 500 11.92 -3.91 16.02
C LEU A 500 13.40 -3.93 15.61
N ALA A 501 13.68 -4.00 14.31
CA ALA A 501 15.04 -4.05 13.79
C ALA A 501 15.87 -2.81 14.17
N ASN A 502 15.27 -1.62 14.14
CA ASN A 502 15.91 -0.38 14.54
C ASN A 502 16.24 -0.34 16.04
N ALA A 503 15.33 -0.81 16.90
CA ALA A 503 15.55 -0.82 18.35
C ALA A 503 16.69 -1.76 18.76
N PHE A 504 16.87 -2.86 18.02
CA PHE A 504 17.94 -3.84 18.27
C PHE A 504 19.18 -3.65 17.38
N GLY A 505 19.32 -2.49 16.73
CA GLY A 505 20.54 -2.13 15.99
C GLY A 505 20.85 -2.98 14.75
N ILE A 506 19.85 -3.68 14.20
CA ILE A 506 19.97 -4.47 12.95
C ILE A 506 20.00 -3.55 11.73
N LEU A 507 19.29 -2.42 11.81
CA LEU A 507 19.25 -1.37 10.81
C LEU A 507 19.09 -0.01 11.50
N VAL A 508 19.25 1.07 10.72
CA VAL A 508 18.84 2.41 11.15
C VAL A 508 17.62 2.83 10.35
N ARG A 509 16.60 3.36 11.02
CA ARG A 509 15.44 3.99 10.39
C ARG A 509 15.38 5.46 10.76
N LEU A 510 15.48 6.33 9.76
CA LEU A 510 15.43 7.78 9.91
C LEU A 510 14.64 8.41 8.77
N ASN A 511 13.66 9.27 9.09
CA ASN A 511 12.84 10.01 8.11
C ASN A 511 12.21 9.11 7.02
N GLY A 512 11.69 7.95 7.41
CA GLY A 512 11.02 6.99 6.49
C GLY A 512 11.96 6.23 5.57
N LYS A 513 13.28 6.34 5.78
CA LYS A 513 14.31 5.59 5.10
C LYS A 513 14.96 4.62 6.07
N SER A 514 15.39 3.49 5.56
CA SER A 514 16.06 2.45 6.33
C SER A 514 17.39 2.07 5.70
N TRP A 515 18.43 1.97 6.51
CA TRP A 515 19.79 1.63 6.13
C TRP A 515 20.19 0.32 6.80
N LYS A 516 20.77 -0.62 6.04
CA LYS A 516 21.41 -1.79 6.64
C LYS A 516 22.54 -1.32 7.54
N THR A 517 22.65 -1.90 8.73
CA THR A 517 23.83 -1.75 9.57
C THR A 517 24.52 -3.08 9.76
N GLU A 518 25.83 -3.01 9.99
CA GLU A 518 26.63 -4.17 10.39
C GLU A 518 27.27 -3.88 11.74
N TRP A 519 27.29 -4.91 12.60
CA TRP A 519 27.97 -4.84 13.88
C TRP A 519 29.48 -4.83 13.61
N LYS A 520 30.07 -3.65 13.73
CA LYS A 520 31.52 -3.47 13.61
C LYS A 520 32.19 -3.61 14.97
N PRO A 521 33.41 -4.18 15.04
CA PRO A 521 34.24 -4.08 16.23
C PRO A 521 34.38 -2.62 16.67
N LEU A 522 34.39 -2.37 17.98
CA LEU A 522 34.45 -1.02 18.55
C LEU A 522 35.63 -0.19 18.02
N PRO A 523 36.86 -0.75 17.87
CA PRO A 523 37.97 0.00 17.28
C PRO A 523 37.67 0.48 15.86
N GLU A 524 37.06 -0.37 15.03
CA GLU A 524 36.71 -0.03 13.65
C GLU A 524 35.61 1.05 13.60
N ALA A 525 34.57 0.93 14.44
CA ALA A 525 33.52 1.93 14.56
C ALA A 525 34.08 3.29 15.03
N ALA A 526 34.96 3.29 16.03
CA ALA A 526 35.66 4.48 16.51
C ALA A 526 36.49 5.13 15.40
N THR A 527 37.28 4.36 14.64
CA THR A 527 38.07 4.89 13.53
C THR A 527 37.20 5.53 12.44
N LEU A 528 36.07 4.92 12.08
CA LEU A 528 35.14 5.48 11.09
C LEU A 528 34.55 6.83 11.54
N ILE A 529 34.17 6.92 12.81
CA ILE A 529 33.64 8.16 13.41
C ILE A 529 34.71 9.25 13.41
N LEU A 530 35.92 8.92 13.88
CA LEU A 530 37.03 9.86 13.95
C LEU A 530 37.42 10.40 12.56
N ASN A 531 37.60 9.50 11.58
CA ASN A 531 37.95 9.88 10.21
C ASN A 531 36.87 10.76 9.57
N THR A 532 35.59 10.46 9.83
CA THR A 532 34.48 11.28 9.31
C THR A 532 34.49 12.67 9.93
N ALA A 533 34.75 12.79 11.24
CA ALA A 533 34.87 14.08 11.90
C ALA A 533 36.08 14.89 11.38
N ILE A 534 37.23 14.25 11.18
CA ILE A 534 38.43 14.88 10.59
C ILE A 534 38.15 15.39 9.16
N ASN A 535 37.48 14.58 8.33
CA ASN A 535 37.12 14.99 6.96
C ASN A 535 36.22 16.23 6.93
N PHE A 536 35.25 16.34 7.86
CA PHE A 536 34.43 17.54 7.99
C PHE A 536 35.24 18.78 8.35
N ARG A 537 36.24 18.64 9.22
CA ARG A 537 37.15 19.73 9.57
C ARG A 537 37.92 20.23 8.35
N HIS A 538 38.44 19.33 7.51
CA HIS A 538 39.18 19.70 6.31
C HIS A 538 38.31 20.34 5.21
N GLN A 539 37.06 19.90 5.06
CA GLN A 539 36.16 20.41 4.01
C GLN A 539 35.55 21.78 4.33
N ALA A 540 35.41 22.13 5.61
CA ALA A 540 34.62 23.30 6.00
C ALA A 540 35.36 24.65 5.91
N ASN A 541 36.67 24.70 5.60
CA ASN A 541 37.50 25.92 5.65
C ASN A 541 37.22 26.82 6.88
N SER A 542 36.79 26.20 7.99
CA SER A 542 36.19 26.88 9.13
C SER A 542 37.20 26.94 10.27
N ILE A 543 37.27 28.09 10.94
CA ILE A 543 38.12 28.33 12.11
C ILE A 543 37.73 27.41 13.29
N SER A 544 36.50 26.88 13.31
CA SER A 544 36.02 25.96 14.34
C SER A 544 36.52 24.53 14.11
N ARG A 545 37.21 23.96 15.10
CA ARG A 545 37.62 22.55 15.15
C ARG A 545 36.48 21.60 15.54
N ALA A 546 35.33 22.13 15.95
CA ALA A 546 34.21 21.36 16.46
C ALA A 546 33.24 20.93 15.34
N VAL A 547 32.90 19.65 15.30
CA VAL A 547 31.97 19.07 14.32
C VAL A 547 30.71 18.58 15.02
N ARG A 548 29.52 18.94 14.51
CA ARG A 548 28.26 18.45 15.06
C ARG A 548 28.13 16.93 14.96
N VAL A 549 27.77 16.30 16.07
CA VAL A 549 27.71 14.82 16.15
C VAL A 549 26.62 14.21 15.26
N ASP A 550 25.48 14.90 15.11
CA ASP A 550 24.37 14.45 14.28
C ASP A 550 24.71 14.49 12.78
N ARG A 551 25.58 15.43 12.36
CA ARG A 551 26.16 15.47 11.02
C ARG A 551 27.12 14.30 10.77
N VAL A 552 27.96 13.96 11.75
CA VAL A 552 28.84 12.78 11.63
C VAL A 552 27.99 11.52 11.47
N PHE A 553 26.96 11.34 12.31
CA PHE A 553 26.05 10.19 12.23
C PHE A 553 25.34 10.09 10.87
N THR A 554 24.69 11.18 10.42
CA THR A 554 23.95 11.18 9.13
C THR A 554 24.84 11.02 7.90
N THR A 555 26.11 11.37 8.01
CA THR A 555 27.10 11.16 6.94
C THR A 555 27.53 9.72 6.87
N LEU A 556 27.80 9.09 8.03
CA LEU A 556 28.07 7.66 8.11
C LEU A 556 26.92 6.83 7.59
N LEU A 557 25.65 7.24 7.79
CA LEU A 557 24.52 6.56 7.16
C LEU A 557 24.60 6.50 5.63
N LYS A 558 25.26 7.45 4.96
CA LYS A 558 25.36 7.45 3.49
C LYS A 558 26.49 6.56 2.98
N SER A 559 27.57 6.43 3.74
CA SER A 559 28.77 5.69 3.36
C SER A 559 28.84 4.32 4.02
N THR A 560 28.95 4.31 5.35
CA THR A 560 29.17 3.12 6.17
C THR A 560 28.23 3.17 7.39
N PRO A 561 26.97 2.74 7.25
CA PRO A 561 25.96 2.96 8.29
C PRO A 561 26.33 2.26 9.60
N LEU A 562 26.35 3.03 10.69
CA LEU A 562 26.47 2.51 12.05
C LEU A 562 25.11 2.52 12.73
N SER A 563 24.76 1.44 13.42
CA SER A 563 23.56 1.44 14.28
C SER A 563 23.75 2.40 15.44
N LEU A 564 22.65 2.90 16.03
CA LEU A 564 22.73 3.81 17.17
C LEU A 564 23.58 3.23 18.33
N PRO A 565 23.46 1.94 18.69
CA PRO A 565 24.33 1.34 19.71
C PRO A 565 25.81 1.34 19.30
N ASN A 566 26.11 0.98 18.05
CA ASN A 566 27.47 0.92 17.55
C ASN A 566 28.10 2.32 17.45
N PHE A 567 27.32 3.32 17.05
CA PHE A 567 27.74 4.72 17.02
C PHE A 567 27.98 5.28 18.43
N ARG A 568 27.05 5.06 19.36
CA ARG A 568 27.19 5.49 20.76
C ARG A 568 28.44 4.89 21.40
N ALA A 569 28.63 3.58 21.26
CA ALA A 569 29.80 2.89 21.81
C ALA A 569 31.11 3.35 21.15
N GLY A 570 31.11 3.59 19.84
CA GLY A 570 32.27 4.14 19.12
C GLY A 570 32.64 5.56 19.58
N VAL A 571 31.66 6.45 19.76
CA VAL A 571 31.89 7.81 20.33
C VAL A 571 32.42 7.71 21.76
N PHE A 572 31.80 6.87 22.59
CA PHE A 572 32.23 6.66 23.97
C PHE A 572 33.66 6.11 24.06
N GLU A 573 34.03 5.18 23.18
CA GLU A 573 35.37 4.61 23.12
C GLU A 573 36.42 5.66 22.72
N LEU A 574 36.13 6.50 21.72
CA LEU A 574 37.01 7.62 21.35
C LEU A 574 37.22 8.60 22.51
N PHE A 575 36.14 8.92 23.23
CA PHE A 575 36.21 9.81 24.40
C PHE A 575 37.05 9.19 25.52
N LYS A 576 36.84 7.90 25.82
CA LYS A 576 37.60 7.15 26.82
C LYS A 576 39.09 7.06 26.46
N GLN A 577 39.41 6.93 25.18
CA GLN A 577 40.79 6.91 24.67
C GLN A 577 41.43 8.30 24.59
N GLY A 578 40.70 9.38 24.91
CA GLY A 578 41.22 10.74 24.81
C GLY A 578 41.47 11.20 23.37
N LYS A 579 40.87 10.55 22.36
CA LYS A 579 41.03 10.90 20.93
C LYS A 579 40.06 11.98 20.47
N ILE A 580 39.05 12.26 21.27
CA ILE A 580 38.10 13.33 21.03
C ILE A 580 37.85 14.10 22.32
N GLU A 581 37.66 15.41 22.17
CA GLU A 581 36.97 16.23 23.16
C GLU A 581 35.51 16.40 22.76
N VAL A 582 34.64 16.58 23.74
CA VAL A 582 33.20 16.76 23.54
C VAL A 582 32.73 18.04 24.21
N GLY A 583 31.78 18.73 23.60
CA GLY A 583 31.28 20.01 24.10
C GLY A 583 29.88 20.37 23.61
N GLY A 584 29.41 21.53 24.07
CA GLY A 584 28.11 22.11 23.70
C GLY A 584 28.14 23.62 23.61
N THR A 585 28.03 24.14 22.37
CA THR A 585 27.26 25.33 21.94
C THR A 585 27.58 25.67 20.47
N VAL A 586 26.61 25.53 19.57
CA VAL A 586 26.51 26.31 18.32
C VAL A 586 25.17 27.06 18.40
N PRO A 587 25.12 28.40 18.19
CA PRO A 587 23.90 29.17 18.43
C PRO A 587 22.72 28.70 17.57
N ASP A 588 21.55 28.57 18.20
CA ASP A 588 20.25 28.24 17.58
C ASP A 588 19.81 29.24 16.48
N THR A 589 20.51 30.37 16.33
CA THR A 589 20.14 31.48 15.45
C THR A 589 20.37 31.21 13.96
N ILE A 590 21.25 30.28 13.57
CA ILE A 590 21.44 29.93 12.14
C ILE A 590 20.39 28.88 11.68
N ILE A 591 19.69 28.24 12.61
CA ILE A 591 18.85 27.05 12.33
C ILE A 591 17.49 27.42 11.70
N ARG A 592 17.01 28.66 11.88
CA ARG A 592 15.70 29.09 11.33
C ARG A 592 15.72 29.38 9.82
N SER A 593 16.88 29.58 9.21
CA SER A 593 16.99 29.81 7.77
C SER A 593 17.09 28.54 6.92
N GLU A 594 17.40 27.37 7.52
CA GLU A 594 17.57 26.11 6.77
C GLU A 594 16.68 24.94 7.23
N GLY A 595 15.82 25.11 8.25
CA GLY A 595 14.81 24.10 8.60
C GLY A 595 15.38 22.74 9.07
N LEU A 596 16.65 22.67 9.46
CA LEU A 596 17.30 21.44 9.93
C LEU A 596 16.92 21.17 11.41
N SER A 597 15.79 20.51 11.62
CA SER A 597 15.44 19.91 12.92
C SER A 597 16.46 18.83 13.31
N GLY A 598 16.88 18.77 14.59
CA GLY A 598 17.81 17.76 15.12
C GLY A 598 17.42 16.31 14.80
N VAL A 599 18.41 15.42 14.73
CA VAL A 599 18.21 14.00 14.38
C VAL A 599 17.59 13.25 15.56
N LYS A 600 16.29 12.97 15.46
CA LYS A 600 15.52 12.27 16.49
C LYS A 600 15.40 10.77 16.19
N MET A 601 15.82 9.95 17.13
CA MET A 601 15.79 8.48 17.02
C MET A 601 15.16 7.86 18.26
N LYS A 602 14.51 6.71 18.09
CA LYS A 602 14.04 5.93 19.24
C LYS A 602 15.11 4.94 19.68
N ALA A 603 15.38 4.86 20.98
CA ALA A 603 16.31 3.91 21.58
C ALA A 603 15.59 3.00 22.58
N LEU A 604 16.12 1.80 22.79
CA LEU A 604 15.68 0.87 23.82
C LEU A 604 16.72 0.89 24.95
N ILE A 605 16.36 1.37 26.14
CA ILE A 605 17.28 1.55 27.27
C ILE A 605 16.71 0.97 28.57
N PRO A 606 17.56 0.56 29.53
CA PRO A 606 17.10 0.23 30.88
C PRO A 606 16.50 1.48 31.54
N GLY A 607 15.32 1.32 32.16
CA GLY A 607 14.59 2.40 32.82
C GLY A 607 14.28 2.08 34.28
N LYS A 608 13.78 3.08 35.04
CA LYS A 608 13.44 2.90 36.48
C LYS A 608 12.38 1.83 36.72
N ASP A 609 11.44 1.68 35.79
CA ASP A 609 10.37 0.67 35.82
C ASP A 609 10.65 -0.55 34.90
N GLY A 610 11.91 -0.75 34.52
CA GLY A 610 12.39 -1.90 33.76
C GLY A 610 12.86 -1.57 32.33
N VAL A 611 12.03 -0.91 31.52
CA VAL A 611 12.33 -0.63 30.11
C VAL A 611 11.82 0.74 29.70
N GLU A 612 12.71 1.56 29.14
CA GLU A 612 12.37 2.86 28.59
C GLU A 612 12.59 2.87 27.07
N HIS A 613 11.72 3.59 26.35
CA HIS A 613 11.78 3.71 24.89
C HIS A 613 11.77 5.19 24.43
N PRO A 614 12.73 6.02 24.89
CA PRO A 614 12.72 7.45 24.66
C PRO A 614 12.98 7.82 23.20
N ILE A 615 12.57 9.03 22.83
CA ILE A 615 13.02 9.70 21.61
C ILE A 615 14.28 10.49 21.98
N ILE A 616 15.43 10.00 21.53
CA ILE A 616 16.74 10.63 21.68
C ILE A 616 16.93 11.66 20.58
N ASP A 617 17.28 12.89 20.95
CA ASP A 617 17.78 13.90 20.01
C ASP A 617 19.31 13.84 19.97
N LEU A 618 19.88 13.31 18.89
CA LEU A 618 21.33 13.26 18.71
C LEU A 618 21.94 14.66 18.61
N GLY A 619 21.17 15.67 18.19
CA GLY A 619 21.61 17.05 18.16
C GLY A 619 21.79 17.67 19.55
N ALA A 620 21.12 17.13 20.57
CA ALA A 620 21.30 17.53 21.97
C ALA A 620 22.54 16.88 22.62
N GLY A 621 22.96 15.71 22.13
CA GLY A 621 24.21 15.06 22.52
C GLY A 621 24.22 14.35 23.88
N ASP A 622 23.22 14.59 24.75
CA ASP A 622 23.20 14.13 26.14
C ASP A 622 23.13 12.61 26.31
N PHE A 623 22.67 11.90 25.27
CA PHE A 623 22.58 10.44 25.29
C PHE A 623 23.92 9.74 25.03
N LEU A 624 24.84 10.40 24.32
CA LEU A 624 25.99 9.71 23.74
C LEU A 624 27.07 9.39 24.76
N ILE A 625 27.36 10.32 25.67
CA ILE A 625 28.34 10.16 26.75
C ILE A 625 27.68 10.47 28.09
N PRO A 626 27.68 9.53 29.04
CA PRO A 626 27.08 9.77 30.36
C PRO A 626 27.65 11.01 31.05
N GLY A 627 26.78 11.93 31.46
CA GLY A 627 27.16 13.13 32.22
C GLY A 627 27.91 14.21 31.44
N LYS A 628 27.99 14.12 30.10
CA LYS A 628 28.66 15.11 29.25
C LYS A 628 27.77 15.49 28.07
N SER A 629 27.70 16.78 27.75
CA SER A 629 27.08 17.23 26.50
C SER A 629 27.99 16.89 25.33
N CYS A 630 27.47 16.15 24.35
CA CYS A 630 28.19 15.70 23.17
C CYS A 630 27.51 16.24 21.90
N GLN A 631 27.14 17.52 21.88
CA GLN A 631 26.54 18.14 20.68
C GLN A 631 27.55 18.27 19.55
N VAL A 632 28.80 18.54 19.93
CA VAL A 632 29.95 18.61 19.03
C VAL A 632 31.07 17.69 19.52
N ILE A 633 31.84 17.18 18.56
CA ILE A 633 33.05 16.39 18.76
C ILE A 633 34.21 17.18 18.16
N ILE A 634 35.32 17.28 18.90
CA ILE A 634 36.57 17.88 18.46
C ILE A 634 37.59 16.73 18.36
N PRO A 635 37.97 16.31 17.15
CA PRO A 635 39.05 15.35 16.96
C PRO A 635 40.36 15.92 17.50
N LEU A 636 40.99 15.19 18.43
CA LEU A 636 42.34 15.49 18.88
C LEU A 636 43.30 14.79 17.91
N GLU A 637 44.24 15.55 17.35
CA GLU A 637 45.35 14.95 16.62
C GLU A 637 46.25 14.26 17.65
N ASP A 638 46.80 13.09 17.29
CA ASP A 638 47.81 12.42 18.13
C ASP A 638 49.00 13.38 18.29
N THR A 639 49.02 14.15 19.38
CA THR A 639 50.26 14.69 19.91
C THR A 639 51.02 13.48 20.43
N THR A 640 52.01 13.05 19.64
CA THR A 640 53.05 12.07 19.98
C THR A 640 53.31 11.89 21.46
#